data_AF-A0A2R5G0X7-F1
#
_entry.id   AF-A0A2R5G0X7-F1
#
_cell.length_a   1.000
_cell.length_b   1.000
_cell.length_c   1.000
_cell.angle_alpha   90.00
_cell.angle_beta   90.00
_cell.angle_gamma   90.00
#
_symmetry.space_group_name_H-M   'P 1'
#
loop_
_entity.id
_entity.type
_entity.pdbx_description
1 polymer ?
#
loop_
_entity_poly.entity_id
_entity_poly.type
_entity_poly.pdbx_seq_one_letter_code
_entity_poly.pdbx_strand_id
1 'polypeptide(L)'
;MDIPVYEVADDEHEDDKKDRLEAGANEDEVEEEKELDNTSVNDNGATRWVGASDEGYDNVENLDQDEDEDDDDMALDGGVPLFANRENRELHKHISQLELELEKAQEKLLEHEERKRAMAEHVKSVQQEFRHTQQLLEAKRKELDTEKHMEQMSKREAGRVKLEIAKTDTAKEDLQTQLSAVQNEIFKGNDLMDKFKVSMNFNQEELEQWTLAMTQNEDDKNAFERYMKSDDAKTKELNFTIEKLTVELQEKRKLLDEEVTETQAKQIELDKTAEEFRARHRERQDVIHQWQNAIAQVKARDEDIQKAGENFAISKSDLRHAKKDLGAEKARLEALEADCQEMETQSQLVDRILQKKRAEEVEVKERVENFRAEVELRKTEVAKASNEVQIARQKVVNAKLGIEEAQTKLDGARERLQVAKQALEEARNDTSTAELSASAAEEALHAREAEVKAVEQALAHLKDVTFRESEALFQSRQREANLLAEISGAQATGKNLSHEIQRLDEESLRQKELVYTAEFQIQQLERRVARAKGIRSDDEKKVLNKRIAECKQELEAAQSQNGMLLSQVKNLEDELRSTKRAAVSAKEQRKELSARLHELKLENGSAENSLQGIMKQKEDAMVNHDLMKLQVKSLRDQLNERADKVYGLENRKFQLEMSMQERKKEIQVHSDMQRARAKLAEEERHKIAMEAKDCKLRVQKLEKKFATIAKSPEVGEDGEERSQAYFVIAAAQRREELQREGDELDAEIRKATREIRALEETLADINAINSKSRTAAHRANPKSHDAMELRRVVRETEAARDTAFKKKKELQRLIADLAEDKRRIEQLHEQAKVASENSLHLDQTHEQVVAEVGQQQAQLDRANAKLREHRYQHRESLGLSRDKESVHETIFKNDLLNQTRDSVLYTLGQLTKEFPEMEDDLQLHLGRFGLNIPSAPPETPSMGFDVA
;
A
#
# COMPACT_ATOMS: atom_id res chain seq x y z
N MET A 1 40.03 -28.34 -35.45
CA MET A 1 40.46 -27.56 -36.63
C MET A 1 40.20 -26.10 -36.30
N ASP A 2 41.23 -25.28 -36.48
CA ASP A 2 41.22 -23.81 -36.72
C ASP A 2 40.52 -22.93 -35.64
N ILE A 3 41.19 -22.22 -34.69
CA ILE A 3 42.16 -21.09 -34.81
C ILE A 3 41.64 -19.98 -35.75
N PRO A 4 41.67 -18.64 -35.45
CA PRO A 4 42.38 -17.89 -34.37
C PRO A 4 41.65 -16.68 -33.66
N VAL A 5 42.38 -16.06 -32.70
CA VAL A 5 42.39 -14.63 -32.19
C VAL A 5 41.11 -13.94 -31.63
N TYR A 6 41.19 -12.92 -30.75
CA TYR A 6 42.30 -12.03 -30.27
C TYR A 6 42.31 -11.91 -28.72
N GLU A 7 43.52 -11.98 -28.13
CA GLU A 7 44.16 -11.18 -27.05
C GLU A 7 43.33 -10.28 -26.09
N VAL A 8 43.74 -9.91 -24.85
CA VAL A 8 44.86 -10.23 -23.92
C VAL A 8 44.37 -9.72 -22.53
N ALA A 9 44.35 -10.55 -21.46
CA ALA A 9 45.39 -10.66 -20.40
C ALA A 9 45.53 -9.38 -19.51
N ASP A 10 45.70 -9.42 -18.18
CA ASP A 10 45.96 -10.46 -17.15
C ASP A 10 45.32 -9.97 -15.81
N ASP A 11 44.71 -10.82 -14.95
CA ASP A 11 45.30 -11.70 -13.91
C ASP A 11 46.15 -10.97 -12.85
N GLU A 12 46.24 -11.34 -11.56
CA GLU A 12 45.43 -12.13 -10.59
C GLU A 12 46.09 -11.90 -9.19
N HIS A 13 45.56 -12.52 -8.12
CA HIS A 13 46.18 -13.07 -6.87
C HIS A 13 47.72 -12.88 -6.56
N GLU A 14 48.28 -13.03 -5.35
CA GLU A 14 47.86 -13.56 -4.04
C GLU A 14 48.83 -13.15 -2.89
N ASP A 15 48.39 -13.36 -1.65
CA ASP A 15 49.09 -13.83 -0.43
C ASP A 15 50.57 -13.56 -0.02
N ASP A 16 50.67 -13.53 1.32
CA ASP A 16 51.71 -14.04 2.22
C ASP A 16 53.01 -13.26 2.61
N LYS A 17 52.98 -12.85 3.89
CA LYS A 17 53.98 -13.05 4.97
C LYS A 17 55.50 -13.19 4.64
N LYS A 18 56.23 -12.35 5.38
CA LYS A 18 57.30 -12.66 6.38
C LYS A 18 58.78 -12.40 6.06
N ASP A 19 59.47 -12.15 7.18
CA ASP A 19 60.91 -12.31 7.48
C ASP A 19 61.95 -11.35 6.85
N ARG A 20 62.10 -10.19 7.53
CA ARG A 20 63.26 -9.80 8.37
C ARG A 20 64.70 -10.02 7.84
N LEU A 21 65.53 -8.96 8.05
CA LEU A 21 67.01 -8.81 8.00
C LEU A 21 67.45 -7.87 6.84
N GLU A 22 68.43 -6.97 6.93
CA GLU A 22 69.22 -6.31 7.99
C GLU A 22 70.17 -5.32 7.27
N ALA A 23 70.53 -4.17 7.89
CA ALA A 23 71.72 -3.33 7.67
C ALA A 23 72.16 -2.82 6.26
N GLY A 24 72.56 -1.53 6.14
CA GLY A 24 73.50 -1.12 5.07
C GLY A 24 73.55 0.36 4.61
N ALA A 25 73.96 1.28 5.49
CA ALA A 25 74.77 2.51 5.22
C ALA A 25 74.58 3.43 3.97
N ASN A 26 74.44 4.73 4.28
CA ASN A 26 74.99 5.93 3.58
C ASN A 26 74.47 6.27 2.15
N GLU A 27 74.41 7.52 1.68
CA GLU A 27 74.81 8.85 2.20
C GLU A 27 73.94 9.96 1.53
N ASP A 28 74.15 11.25 1.90
CA ASP A 28 73.65 12.49 1.25
C ASP A 28 72.13 12.82 1.34
N GLU A 29 71.65 14.06 1.59
CA GLU A 29 72.31 15.34 1.91
C GLU A 29 71.33 16.29 2.67
N VAL A 30 71.84 17.02 3.68
CA VAL A 30 71.45 18.37 4.19
C VAL A 30 69.98 18.69 4.56
N GLU A 31 69.69 18.69 5.86
CA GLU A 31 68.93 19.76 6.56
C GLU A 31 69.85 20.45 7.56
N GLU A 32 69.87 21.80 7.59
CA GLU A 32 70.26 22.76 8.65
C GLU A 32 70.54 24.14 7.96
N GLU A 33 70.44 25.33 8.58
CA GLU A 33 70.43 25.69 10.00
C GLU A 33 69.85 27.13 10.23
N LYS A 34 69.84 27.56 11.51
CA LYS A 34 69.79 28.94 12.11
C LYS A 34 68.43 29.40 12.68
N GLU A 35 68.33 30.02 13.86
CA GLU A 35 69.27 30.44 14.94
C GLU A 35 68.42 30.79 16.20
N LEU A 36 68.83 30.77 17.48
CA LEU A 36 70.03 30.27 18.20
C LEU A 36 69.71 30.26 19.73
N ASP A 37 70.09 29.24 20.52
CA ASP A 37 70.19 29.36 22.01
C ASP A 37 71.23 28.37 22.59
N ASN A 38 72.21 28.87 23.37
CA ASN A 38 73.09 28.06 24.22
C ASN A 38 73.96 28.92 25.17
N THR A 39 74.07 28.50 26.44
CA THR A 39 75.28 28.35 27.29
C THR A 39 74.96 28.58 28.77
N SER A 40 75.60 27.91 29.74
CA SER A 40 76.14 26.55 29.82
C SER A 40 76.28 26.20 31.31
N VAL A 41 76.34 24.91 31.66
CA VAL A 41 76.48 24.44 33.05
C VAL A 41 77.82 23.74 33.24
N ASN A 42 78.58 24.13 34.28
CA ASN A 42 79.36 23.19 35.09
C ASN A 42 79.94 23.89 36.34
N ASP A 43 79.75 23.30 37.52
CA ASP A 43 80.91 22.99 38.38
C ASP A 43 80.59 21.85 39.37
N ASN A 44 81.63 21.14 39.81
CA ASN A 44 81.55 19.96 40.68
C ASN A 44 81.70 20.31 42.17
N GLY A 45 81.16 19.46 43.04
CA GLY A 45 81.38 19.56 44.49
C GLY A 45 82.56 18.72 44.98
N ALA A 46 83.28 19.19 46.01
CA ALA A 46 83.91 18.34 47.03
C ALA A 46 84.35 19.11 48.30
N THR A 47 83.78 18.66 49.42
CA THR A 47 84.17 18.75 50.84
C THR A 47 85.65 19.05 51.20
N ARG A 48 85.90 19.94 52.19
CA ARG A 48 86.73 19.66 53.40
C ARG A 48 86.53 20.67 54.56
N TRP A 49 86.83 20.21 55.77
CA TRP A 49 86.66 20.84 57.10
C TRP A 49 87.94 21.52 57.67
N VAL A 50 87.76 22.31 58.75
CA VAL A 50 88.76 22.93 59.67
C VAL A 50 89.49 24.16 59.10
N GLY A 51 89.69 25.28 59.80
CA GLY A 51 89.28 25.72 61.15
C GLY A 51 90.25 26.77 61.74
N ALA A 52 89.84 27.51 62.79
CA ALA A 52 90.56 28.64 63.43
C ALA A 52 90.72 29.90 62.54
N SER A 53 90.75 31.15 63.05
CA SER A 53 90.59 31.71 64.41
C SER A 53 90.25 33.21 64.23
N ASP A 54 89.23 33.74 64.89
CA ASP A 54 89.36 34.55 66.13
C ASP A 54 89.80 36.01 65.88
N GLU A 55 88.84 36.92 65.77
CA GLU A 55 89.02 38.36 66.00
C GLU A 55 87.85 38.84 66.87
N GLY A 56 88.15 39.16 68.12
CA GLY A 56 87.17 39.61 69.09
C GLY A 56 87.65 40.82 69.88
N TYR A 57 86.72 41.74 70.09
CA TYR A 57 86.61 42.71 71.18
C TYR A 57 87.70 43.76 71.45
N ASP A 58 87.15 44.92 71.79
CA ASP A 58 87.76 46.07 72.45
C ASP A 58 88.70 45.70 73.61
N ASN A 59 89.80 46.46 73.77
CA ASN A 59 89.86 47.36 74.93
C ASN A 59 90.84 48.53 74.68
N VAL A 60 90.49 49.72 75.18
CA VAL A 60 91.37 50.90 75.26
C VAL A 60 91.37 51.40 76.70
N GLU A 61 92.28 50.85 77.51
CA GLU A 61 92.56 51.34 78.86
C GLU A 61 94.07 51.26 79.12
N ASN A 62 94.71 52.44 79.23
CA ASN A 62 95.33 52.87 80.49
C ASN A 62 95.93 54.26 80.32
N LEU A 63 95.40 55.19 81.11
CA LEU A 63 96.06 56.45 81.46
C LEU A 63 96.92 56.17 82.70
N ASP A 64 98.24 56.08 82.53
CA ASP A 64 99.13 56.18 83.67
C ASP A 64 99.24 57.64 84.12
N GLN A 65 99.45 57.81 85.43
CA GLN A 65 99.17 59.03 86.17
C GLN A 65 100.37 60.00 86.16
N ASP A 66 100.10 61.29 85.98
CA ASP A 66 101.05 62.34 86.35
C ASP A 66 101.02 62.50 87.89
N GLU A 67 102.16 62.24 88.55
CA GLU A 67 102.38 62.55 89.97
C GLU A 67 102.71 64.05 90.10
N ASP A 68 101.75 64.87 90.55
CA ASP A 68 102.01 66.25 91.00
C ASP A 68 102.16 66.26 92.53
N GLU A 69 103.24 66.87 93.02
CA GLU A 69 103.62 66.92 94.45
C GLU A 69 102.72 67.87 95.27
N ASP A 70 101.98 67.32 96.24
CA ASP A 70 101.70 67.98 97.52
C ASP A 70 103.04 68.15 98.27
N ASP A 71 103.35 69.16 99.09
CA ASP A 71 102.56 70.18 99.79
C ASP A 71 103.52 71.33 100.18
N ASP A 72 102.99 72.50 100.60
CA ASP A 72 103.66 73.26 101.67
C ASP A 72 102.59 73.94 102.55
N ASP A 73 102.11 73.15 103.51
CA ASP A 73 100.85 73.36 104.21
C ASP A 73 101.01 74.24 105.47
N MET A 74 100.24 75.33 105.52
CA MET A 74 100.06 76.14 106.72
C MET A 74 98.74 75.75 107.42
N ALA A 75 98.79 74.54 108.00
CA ALA A 75 97.86 73.91 108.92
C ALA A 75 96.51 74.63 109.17
N LEU A 76 95.45 74.17 108.48
CA LEU A 76 94.06 74.45 108.80
C LEU A 76 93.34 73.16 109.24
N ASP A 77 93.02 73.05 110.53
CA ASP A 77 92.19 71.93 111.06
C ASP A 77 90.80 71.93 110.38
N GLY A 78 90.59 70.98 109.45
CA GLY A 78 89.34 70.79 108.74
C GLY A 78 88.94 71.90 107.76
N GLY A 79 89.91 72.63 107.19
CA GLY A 79 89.67 73.59 106.10
C GLY A 79 88.90 74.87 106.47
N VAL A 80 88.67 75.11 107.77
CA VAL A 80 87.86 76.24 108.26
C VAL A 80 88.70 77.12 109.22
N PRO A 81 88.70 78.46 109.10
CA PRO A 81 89.47 79.34 109.99
C PRO A 81 89.12 79.20 111.48
N LEU A 82 90.12 79.38 112.34
CA LEU A 82 90.01 79.19 113.80
C LEU A 82 88.89 80.00 114.48
N PHE A 83 88.50 81.16 113.92
CA PHE A 83 87.42 82.00 114.45
C PHE A 83 86.00 81.64 113.96
N ALA A 84 85.84 80.66 113.08
CA ALA A 84 84.55 80.36 112.47
C ALA A 84 83.54 79.73 113.45
N ASN A 85 82.32 80.27 113.44
CA ASN A 85 81.18 79.85 114.25
C ASN A 85 80.81 78.37 114.02
N ARG A 86 80.17 77.74 115.02
CA ARG A 86 79.81 76.31 115.01
C ARG A 86 78.98 75.90 113.79
N GLU A 87 78.02 76.75 113.40
CA GLU A 87 77.14 76.54 112.24
C GLU A 87 77.92 76.35 110.93
N ASN A 88 79.00 77.10 110.71
CA ASN A 88 79.79 77.00 109.48
C ASN A 88 80.56 75.66 109.41
N ARG A 89 80.98 75.11 110.55
CA ARG A 89 81.63 73.78 110.61
C ARG A 89 80.62 72.65 110.41
N GLU A 90 79.38 72.81 110.88
CA GLU A 90 78.29 71.86 110.64
C GLU A 90 77.86 71.86 109.17
N LEU A 91 77.76 73.04 108.54
CA LEU A 91 77.49 73.19 107.11
C LEU A 91 78.55 72.51 106.22
N HIS A 92 79.85 72.71 106.49
CA HIS A 92 80.90 72.06 105.68
C HIS A 92 80.83 70.52 105.76
N LYS A 93 80.54 69.96 106.95
CA LYS A 93 80.34 68.50 107.08
C LYS A 93 79.13 68.00 106.30
N HIS A 94 78.06 68.78 106.23
CA HIS A 94 76.88 68.41 105.45
C HIS A 94 77.14 68.48 103.94
N ILE A 95 77.90 69.48 103.45
CA ILE A 95 78.30 69.60 102.05
C ILE A 95 79.10 68.37 101.61
N SER A 96 80.14 67.97 102.35
CA SER A 96 80.94 66.79 101.98
C SER A 96 80.20 65.45 102.07
N GLN A 97 79.11 65.37 102.85
CA GLN A 97 78.21 64.21 102.80
C GLN A 97 77.37 64.20 101.52
N LEU A 98 76.85 65.35 101.09
CA LEU A 98 76.09 65.48 99.84
C LEU A 98 76.96 65.24 98.60
N GLU A 99 78.24 65.63 98.63
CA GLU A 99 79.21 65.33 97.56
C GLU A 99 79.40 63.81 97.39
N LEU A 100 79.54 63.05 98.48
CA LEU A 100 79.64 61.58 98.44
C LEU A 100 78.34 60.89 98.01
N GLU A 101 77.18 61.48 98.31
CA GLU A 101 75.89 60.99 97.82
C GLU A 101 75.68 61.28 96.33
N LEU A 102 76.19 62.41 95.82
CA LEU A 102 76.17 62.78 94.40
C LEU A 102 76.98 61.78 93.55
N GLU A 103 78.20 61.45 93.99
CA GLU A 103 79.09 60.51 93.29
C GLU A 103 78.44 59.12 93.12
N LYS A 104 77.86 58.58 94.20
CA LYS A 104 77.09 57.31 94.17
C LYS A 104 75.80 57.38 93.34
N ALA A 105 75.26 58.57 93.11
CA ALA A 105 74.11 58.75 92.22
C ALA A 105 74.56 58.81 90.75
N GLN A 106 75.75 59.35 90.47
CA GLN A 106 76.36 59.38 89.13
C GLN A 106 76.74 57.98 88.63
N GLU A 107 77.35 57.13 89.48
CA GLU A 107 77.64 55.73 89.12
C GLU A 107 76.37 54.98 88.68
N LYS A 108 75.29 55.07 89.46
CA LYS A 108 73.99 54.43 89.14
C LYS A 108 73.35 54.99 87.88
N LEU A 109 73.56 56.29 87.59
CA LEU A 109 73.08 56.90 86.36
C LEU A 109 73.77 56.27 85.15
N LEU A 110 75.10 56.11 85.20
CA LEU A 110 75.88 55.48 84.14
C LEU A 110 75.43 54.02 83.89
N GLU A 111 75.30 53.19 84.94
CA GLU A 111 74.75 51.83 84.81
C GLU A 111 73.37 51.80 84.12
N HIS A 112 72.50 52.76 84.45
CA HIS A 112 71.17 52.88 83.86
C HIS A 112 71.22 53.36 82.40
N GLU A 113 72.15 54.23 82.04
CA GLU A 113 72.34 54.68 80.65
C GLU A 113 72.91 53.57 79.75
N GLU A 114 73.87 52.79 80.25
CA GLU A 114 74.40 51.62 79.53
C GLU A 114 73.34 50.55 79.32
N ARG A 115 72.57 50.22 80.37
CA ARG A 115 71.44 49.30 80.26
C ARG A 115 70.39 49.81 79.26
N LYS A 116 70.13 51.12 79.24
CA LYS A 116 69.21 51.75 78.27
C LYS A 116 69.76 51.67 76.83
N ARG A 117 71.08 51.82 76.63
CA ARG A 117 71.76 51.65 75.33
C ARG A 117 71.58 50.23 74.81
N ALA A 118 71.92 49.22 75.63
CA ALA A 118 71.78 47.81 75.29
C ALA A 118 70.31 47.42 74.98
N MET A 119 69.34 47.90 75.78
CA MET A 119 67.92 47.65 75.49
C MET A 119 67.45 48.34 74.20
N ALA A 120 67.95 49.54 73.87
CA ALA A 120 67.63 50.22 72.62
C ALA A 120 68.19 49.47 71.40
N GLU A 121 69.36 48.86 71.51
CA GLU A 121 69.93 48.01 70.46
C GLU A 121 69.16 46.70 70.29
N HIS A 122 68.82 46.01 71.37
CA HIS A 122 67.95 44.84 71.31
C HIS A 122 66.58 45.15 70.67
N VAL A 123 65.99 46.31 70.99
CA VAL A 123 64.74 46.77 70.34
C VAL A 123 64.93 47.01 68.84
N LYS A 124 66.07 47.54 68.37
CA LYS A 124 66.36 47.65 66.93
C LYS A 124 66.44 46.26 66.27
N SER A 125 67.10 45.29 66.90
CA SER A 125 67.18 43.92 66.40
C SER A 125 65.80 43.26 66.32
N VAL A 126 64.97 43.40 67.36
CA VAL A 126 63.57 42.90 67.35
C VAL A 126 62.72 43.59 66.28
N GLN A 127 62.92 44.89 66.04
CA GLN A 127 62.25 45.60 64.94
C GLN A 127 62.72 45.14 63.55
N GLN A 128 63.99 44.75 63.41
CA GLN A 128 64.51 44.17 62.18
C GLN A 128 63.91 42.78 61.92
N GLU A 129 63.87 41.91 62.92
CA GLU A 129 63.21 40.60 62.82
C GLU A 129 61.69 40.71 62.59
N PHE A 130 61.03 41.71 63.18
CA PHE A 130 59.64 42.02 62.85
C PHE A 130 59.47 42.42 61.37
N ARG A 131 60.39 43.20 60.79
CA ARG A 131 60.35 43.54 59.36
C ARG A 131 60.63 42.33 58.47
N HIS A 132 61.60 41.48 58.83
CA HIS A 132 61.89 40.23 58.12
C HIS A 132 60.67 39.29 58.11
N THR A 133 60.04 39.09 59.27
CA THR A 133 58.83 38.25 59.39
C THR A 133 57.61 38.88 58.69
N GLN A 134 57.46 40.21 58.69
CA GLN A 134 56.45 40.89 57.89
C GLN A 134 56.67 40.69 56.38
N GLN A 135 57.91 40.86 55.89
CA GLN A 135 58.25 40.62 54.47
C GLN A 135 57.99 39.18 54.05
N LEU A 136 58.33 38.20 54.90
CA LEU A 136 58.04 36.79 54.67
C LEU A 136 56.52 36.53 54.62
N LEU A 137 55.74 37.16 55.50
CA LEU A 137 54.29 37.06 55.52
C LEU A 137 53.63 37.72 54.29
N GLU A 138 54.18 38.83 53.80
CA GLU A 138 53.76 39.46 52.55
C GLU A 138 54.11 38.60 51.32
N ALA A 139 55.26 37.94 51.31
CA ALA A 139 55.62 36.96 50.29
C ALA A 139 54.64 35.77 50.31
N LYS A 140 54.36 35.20 51.50
CA LYS A 140 53.36 34.11 51.64
C LYS A 140 51.93 34.53 51.28
N ARG A 141 51.55 35.79 51.48
CA ARG A 141 50.27 36.31 50.95
C ARG A 141 50.25 36.34 49.43
N LYS A 142 51.31 36.79 48.78
CA LYS A 142 51.44 36.77 47.31
C LYS A 142 51.42 35.35 46.76
N GLU A 143 52.14 34.41 47.39
CA GLU A 143 52.06 32.99 47.05
C GLU A 143 50.62 32.46 47.14
N LEU A 144 49.92 32.69 48.26
CA LEU A 144 48.51 32.30 48.43
C LEU A 144 47.58 32.92 47.38
N ASP A 145 47.84 34.15 46.93
CA ASP A 145 47.05 34.78 45.87
C ASP A 145 47.36 34.19 44.48
N THR A 146 48.61 33.78 44.22
CA THR A 146 48.95 32.98 43.02
C THR A 146 48.33 31.58 43.07
N GLU A 147 48.31 30.91 44.22
CA GLU A 147 47.64 29.62 44.40
C GLU A 147 46.13 29.73 44.16
N LYS A 148 45.46 30.75 44.71
CA LYS A 148 44.04 31.03 44.41
C LYS A 148 43.80 31.29 42.93
N HIS A 149 44.70 31.99 42.25
CA HIS A 149 44.59 32.22 40.82
C HIS A 149 44.70 30.90 40.03
N MET A 150 45.69 30.07 40.35
CA MET A 150 45.86 28.73 39.75
C MET A 150 44.65 27.82 40.04
N GLU A 151 44.12 27.85 41.27
CA GLU A 151 42.91 27.11 41.66
C GLU A 151 41.68 27.58 40.85
N GLN A 152 41.52 28.90 40.64
CA GLN A 152 40.46 29.44 39.79
C GLN A 152 40.61 29.02 38.33
N MET A 153 41.83 29.03 37.78
CA MET A 153 42.09 28.58 36.42
C MET A 153 41.78 27.08 36.28
N SER A 154 42.26 26.24 37.19
CA SER A 154 41.95 24.81 37.24
C SER A 154 40.44 24.54 37.38
N LYS A 155 39.72 25.31 38.22
CA LYS A 155 38.25 25.22 38.33
C LYS A 155 37.53 25.62 37.04
N ARG A 156 38.03 26.63 36.31
CA ARG A 156 37.48 27.03 34.99
C ARG A 156 37.74 25.95 33.94
N GLU A 157 38.93 25.38 33.90
CA GLU A 157 39.27 24.27 32.99
C GLU A 157 38.46 23.02 33.30
N ALA A 158 38.34 22.62 34.56
CA ALA A 158 37.48 21.52 34.98
C ALA A 158 35.99 21.78 34.65
N GLY A 159 35.54 23.03 34.75
CA GLY A 159 34.20 23.46 34.31
C GLY A 159 34.03 23.33 32.80
N ARG A 160 35.00 23.78 32.00
CA ARG A 160 35.02 23.61 30.54
C ARG A 160 35.02 22.14 30.15
N VAL A 161 35.88 21.32 30.76
CA VAL A 161 35.96 19.87 30.50
C VAL A 161 34.63 19.19 30.84
N LYS A 162 33.96 19.55 31.94
CA LYS A 162 32.60 19.06 32.25
C LYS A 162 31.55 19.45 31.20
N LEU A 163 31.63 20.66 30.65
CA LEU A 163 30.75 21.09 29.56
C LEU A 163 31.03 20.34 28.25
N GLU A 164 32.31 20.10 27.91
CA GLU A 164 32.66 19.27 26.74
C GLU A 164 32.22 17.81 26.94
N ILE A 165 32.41 17.23 28.13
CA ILE A 165 31.90 15.89 28.46
C ILE A 165 30.37 15.83 28.26
N ALA A 166 29.63 16.78 28.83
CA ALA A 166 28.17 16.83 28.68
C ALA A 166 27.74 16.94 27.21
N LYS A 167 28.43 17.75 26.38
CA LYS A 167 28.19 17.79 24.92
C LYS A 167 28.46 16.43 24.27
N THR A 168 29.58 15.78 24.59
CA THR A 168 29.90 14.47 24.02
C THR A 168 28.94 13.37 24.46
N ASP A 169 28.41 13.43 25.69
CA ASP A 169 27.36 12.53 26.16
C ASP A 169 26.05 12.77 25.42
N THR A 170 25.62 14.03 25.20
CA THR A 170 24.43 14.31 24.36
C THR A 170 24.62 13.82 22.91
N ALA A 171 25.79 14.04 22.31
CA ALA A 171 26.08 13.54 20.97
C ALA A 171 26.11 12.00 20.91
N LYS A 172 26.52 11.33 21.99
CA LYS A 172 26.48 9.87 22.13
C LYS A 172 25.04 9.37 22.27
N GLU A 173 24.18 10.04 23.03
CA GLU A 173 22.75 9.72 23.14
C GLU A 173 22.02 9.90 21.79
N ASP A 174 22.34 10.96 21.04
CA ASP A 174 21.85 11.19 19.68
C ASP A 174 22.31 10.08 18.72
N LEU A 175 23.60 9.74 18.73
CA LEU A 175 24.15 8.64 17.92
C LEU A 175 23.56 7.28 18.31
N GLN A 176 23.29 7.03 19.59
CA GLN A 176 22.65 5.81 20.06
C GLN A 176 21.17 5.74 19.63
N THR A 177 20.49 6.90 19.58
CA THR A 177 19.12 7.02 19.04
C THR A 177 19.10 6.78 17.53
N GLN A 178 20.05 7.35 16.79
CA GLN A 178 20.23 7.11 15.34
C GLN A 178 20.57 5.64 15.06
N LEU A 179 21.47 5.03 15.82
CA LEU A 179 21.81 3.61 15.71
C LEU A 179 20.58 2.74 15.96
N SER A 180 19.76 3.07 16.96
CA SER A 180 18.51 2.36 17.26
C SER A 180 17.49 2.52 16.11
N ALA A 181 17.42 3.69 15.47
CA ALA A 181 16.58 3.91 14.29
C ALA A 181 17.06 3.06 13.10
N VAL A 182 18.35 3.09 12.79
CA VAL A 182 18.96 2.28 11.71
C VAL A 182 18.79 0.77 11.98
N GLN A 183 18.96 0.31 13.22
CA GLN A 183 18.69 -1.09 13.60
C GLN A 183 17.22 -1.48 13.37
N ASN A 184 16.28 -0.59 13.69
CA ASN A 184 14.86 -0.80 13.42
C ASN A 184 14.54 -0.81 11.90
N GLU A 185 15.24 0.00 11.10
CA GLU A 185 15.12 -0.02 9.64
C GLU A 185 15.72 -1.30 9.02
N ILE A 186 16.89 -1.74 9.48
CA ILE A 186 17.50 -3.03 9.09
C ILE A 186 16.56 -4.18 9.48
N PHE A 187 15.96 -4.16 10.67
CA PHE A 187 15.00 -5.19 11.10
C PHE A 187 13.76 -5.23 10.18
N LYS A 188 13.16 -4.07 9.87
CA LYS A 188 12.05 -3.96 8.91
C LYS A 188 12.46 -4.42 7.50
N GLY A 189 13.68 -4.09 7.07
CA GLY A 189 14.24 -4.52 5.80
C GLY A 189 14.43 -6.04 5.71
N ASN A 190 14.91 -6.66 6.79
CA ASN A 190 15.03 -8.12 6.89
C ASN A 190 13.67 -8.82 6.93
N ASP A 191 12.71 -8.33 7.72
CA ASP A 191 11.32 -8.86 7.73
C ASP A 191 10.65 -8.73 6.36
N LEU A 192 10.90 -7.63 5.62
CA LEU A 192 10.44 -7.48 4.24
C LEU A 192 11.18 -8.44 3.27
N MET A 193 12.48 -8.63 3.44
CA MET A 193 13.27 -9.57 2.63
C MET A 193 12.84 -11.02 2.86
N ASP A 194 12.52 -11.41 4.10
CA ASP A 194 12.02 -12.76 4.40
C ASP A 194 10.60 -12.96 3.86
N LYS A 195 9.74 -11.92 3.89
CA LYS A 195 8.46 -11.94 3.16
C LYS A 195 8.66 -12.11 1.65
N PHE A 196 9.65 -11.45 1.05
CA PHE A 196 9.98 -11.65 -0.36
C PHE A 196 10.53 -13.05 -0.65
N LYS A 197 11.36 -13.64 0.23
CA LYS A 197 11.80 -15.04 0.08
C LYS A 197 10.63 -16.01 0.12
N VAL A 198 9.71 -15.87 1.08
CA VAL A 198 8.50 -16.72 1.16
C VAL A 198 7.62 -16.54 -0.08
N SER A 199 7.43 -15.30 -0.55
CA SER A 199 6.69 -15.05 -1.79
C SER A 199 7.41 -15.59 -3.03
N MET A 200 8.73 -15.55 -3.07
CA MET A 200 9.54 -16.07 -4.19
C MET A 200 9.47 -17.59 -4.23
N ASN A 201 9.59 -18.28 -3.09
CA ASN A 201 9.41 -19.72 -2.98
C ASN A 201 7.99 -20.12 -3.39
N PHE A 202 6.95 -19.41 -2.91
CA PHE A 202 5.57 -19.68 -3.31
C PHE A 202 5.36 -19.50 -4.83
N ASN A 203 5.87 -18.41 -5.41
CA ASN A 203 5.77 -18.16 -6.86
C ASN A 203 6.55 -19.21 -7.67
N GLN A 204 7.66 -19.73 -7.14
CA GLN A 204 8.42 -20.82 -7.75
C GLN A 204 7.65 -22.15 -7.69
N GLU A 205 7.09 -22.52 -6.53
CA GLU A 205 6.23 -23.69 -6.37
C GLU A 205 5.00 -23.60 -7.29
N GLU A 206 4.40 -22.42 -7.45
CA GLU A 206 3.29 -22.20 -8.37
C GLU A 206 3.74 -22.39 -9.84
N LEU A 207 4.89 -21.83 -10.23
CA LEU A 207 5.45 -22.02 -11.57
C LEU A 207 5.78 -23.49 -11.88
N GLU A 208 6.36 -24.21 -10.92
CA GLU A 208 6.64 -25.64 -11.03
C GLU A 208 5.33 -26.45 -11.18
N GLN A 209 4.27 -26.10 -10.44
CA GLN A 209 2.94 -26.69 -10.62
C GLN A 209 2.34 -26.37 -12.00
N TRP A 210 2.45 -25.13 -12.49
CA TRP A 210 1.97 -24.75 -13.83
C TRP A 210 2.73 -25.45 -14.96
N THR A 211 4.05 -25.63 -14.84
CA THR A 211 4.85 -26.38 -15.84
C THR A 211 4.53 -27.88 -15.82
N LEU A 212 4.27 -28.46 -14.64
CA LEU A 212 3.82 -29.85 -14.52
C LEU A 212 2.40 -30.03 -15.11
N ALA A 213 1.47 -29.11 -14.84
CA ALA A 213 0.13 -29.14 -15.43
C ALA A 213 0.16 -28.92 -16.96
N MET A 214 1.07 -28.08 -17.46
CA MET A 214 1.29 -27.89 -18.90
C MET A 214 1.81 -29.16 -19.57
N THR A 215 2.84 -29.80 -19.02
CA THR A 215 3.42 -31.04 -19.58
C THR A 215 2.43 -32.20 -19.53
N GLN A 216 1.67 -32.36 -18.44
CA GLN A 216 0.56 -33.33 -18.37
C GLN A 216 -0.50 -33.09 -19.45
N ASN A 217 -0.91 -31.84 -19.69
CA ASN A 217 -1.88 -31.50 -20.72
C ASN A 217 -1.33 -31.72 -22.14
N GLU A 218 -0.03 -31.49 -22.37
CA GLU A 218 0.62 -31.84 -23.65
C GLU A 218 0.68 -33.36 -23.86
N ASP A 219 0.96 -34.15 -22.82
CA ASP A 219 0.95 -35.62 -22.87
C ASP A 219 -0.47 -36.18 -23.11
N ASP A 220 -1.48 -35.64 -22.41
CA ASP A 220 -2.89 -35.98 -22.65
C ASP A 220 -3.32 -35.63 -24.07
N LYS A 221 -2.96 -34.45 -24.58
CA LYS A 221 -3.21 -34.05 -25.97
C LYS A 221 -2.52 -35.00 -26.96
N ASN A 222 -1.27 -35.38 -26.69
CA ASN A 222 -0.54 -36.35 -27.50
C ASN A 222 -1.21 -37.74 -27.49
N ALA A 223 -1.83 -38.14 -26.37
CA ALA A 223 -2.64 -39.35 -26.28
C ALA A 223 -3.94 -39.23 -27.09
N PHE A 224 -4.67 -38.12 -26.97
CA PHE A 224 -5.87 -37.85 -27.79
C PHE A 224 -5.56 -37.86 -29.29
N GLU A 225 -4.46 -37.25 -29.73
CA GLU A 225 -4.06 -37.30 -31.14
C GLU A 225 -3.73 -38.72 -31.64
N ARG A 226 -3.17 -39.58 -30.79
CA ARG A 226 -2.93 -40.99 -31.12
C ARG A 226 -4.24 -41.77 -31.24
N TYR A 227 -5.19 -41.56 -30.32
CA TYR A 227 -6.51 -42.19 -30.39
C TYR A 227 -7.30 -41.70 -31.61
N MET A 228 -7.33 -40.40 -31.89
CA MET A 228 -7.95 -39.86 -33.11
C MET A 228 -7.38 -40.48 -34.39
N LYS A 229 -6.05 -40.61 -34.51
CA LYS A 229 -5.41 -41.26 -35.68
C LYS A 229 -5.78 -42.74 -35.81
N SER A 230 -5.96 -43.44 -34.68
CA SER A 230 -6.43 -44.83 -34.64
C SER A 230 -7.90 -44.95 -35.06
N ASP A 231 -8.76 -44.07 -34.55
CA ASP A 231 -10.20 -44.05 -34.85
C ASP A 231 -10.48 -43.63 -36.29
N ASP A 232 -9.70 -42.68 -36.85
CA ASP A 232 -9.71 -42.33 -38.27
C ASP A 232 -9.32 -43.52 -39.16
N ALA A 233 -8.30 -44.30 -38.75
CA ALA A 233 -7.90 -45.51 -39.47
C ALA A 233 -9.01 -46.57 -39.42
N LYS A 234 -9.64 -46.79 -38.26
CA LYS A 234 -10.76 -47.72 -38.11
C LYS A 234 -12.00 -47.26 -38.89
N THR A 235 -12.27 -45.95 -38.93
CA THR A 235 -13.37 -45.36 -39.71
C THR A 235 -13.16 -45.56 -41.22
N LYS A 236 -11.92 -45.40 -41.71
CA LYS A 236 -11.56 -45.68 -43.11
C LYS A 236 -11.71 -47.17 -43.44
N GLU A 237 -11.28 -48.07 -42.56
CA GLU A 237 -11.47 -49.52 -42.71
C GLU A 237 -12.96 -49.88 -42.77
N LEU A 238 -13.77 -49.37 -41.84
CA LEU A 238 -15.22 -49.62 -41.82
C LEU A 238 -15.90 -49.08 -43.08
N ASN A 239 -15.58 -47.87 -43.53
CA ASN A 239 -16.11 -47.30 -44.77
C ASN A 239 -15.76 -48.16 -45.99
N PHE A 240 -14.53 -48.67 -46.08
CA PHE A 240 -14.12 -49.60 -47.14
C PHE A 240 -14.92 -50.93 -47.09
N THR A 241 -15.20 -51.46 -45.90
CA THR A 241 -16.07 -52.65 -45.77
C THR A 241 -17.51 -52.38 -46.17
N ILE A 242 -18.06 -51.20 -45.87
CA ILE A 242 -19.40 -50.77 -46.28
C ILE A 242 -19.48 -50.63 -47.80
N GLU A 243 -18.48 -50.01 -48.43
CA GLU A 243 -18.40 -49.87 -49.89
C GLU A 243 -18.36 -51.24 -50.57
N LYS A 244 -17.49 -52.15 -50.10
CA LYS A 244 -17.41 -53.53 -50.62
C LYS A 244 -18.76 -54.28 -50.50
N LEU A 245 -19.38 -54.25 -49.32
CA LEU A 245 -20.68 -54.90 -49.10
C LEU A 245 -21.81 -54.26 -49.94
N THR A 246 -21.71 -52.96 -50.24
CA THR A 246 -22.66 -52.26 -51.11
C THR A 246 -22.53 -52.73 -52.57
N VAL A 247 -21.31 -52.95 -53.06
CA VAL A 247 -21.06 -53.53 -54.40
C VAL A 247 -21.59 -54.97 -54.46
N GLU A 248 -21.24 -55.82 -53.49
CA GLU A 248 -21.72 -57.21 -53.42
C GLU A 248 -23.27 -57.27 -53.39
N LEU A 249 -23.92 -56.36 -52.66
CA LEU A 249 -25.38 -56.26 -52.62
C LEU A 249 -25.98 -55.81 -53.96
N GLN A 250 -25.32 -54.92 -54.71
CA GLN A 250 -25.76 -54.52 -56.04
C GLN A 250 -25.63 -55.68 -57.05
N GLU A 251 -24.55 -56.44 -56.99
CA GLU A 251 -24.37 -57.65 -57.81
C GLU A 251 -25.44 -58.70 -57.53
N LYS A 252 -25.73 -58.97 -56.24
CA LYS A 252 -26.81 -59.89 -55.85
C LYS A 252 -28.21 -59.42 -56.26
N ARG A 253 -28.46 -58.11 -56.31
CA ARG A 253 -29.71 -57.57 -56.86
C ARG A 253 -29.83 -57.80 -58.36
N LYS A 254 -28.78 -57.52 -59.14
CA LYS A 254 -28.77 -57.78 -60.60
C LYS A 254 -29.06 -59.25 -60.92
N LEU A 255 -28.40 -60.18 -60.23
CA LEU A 255 -28.64 -61.62 -60.39
C LEU A 255 -30.09 -62.00 -60.04
N LEU A 256 -30.68 -61.39 -59.01
CA LEU A 256 -32.09 -61.62 -58.67
C LEU A 256 -33.04 -61.08 -59.76
N ASP A 257 -32.77 -59.88 -60.29
CA ASP A 257 -33.57 -59.29 -61.36
C ASP A 257 -33.48 -60.13 -62.65
N GLU A 258 -32.29 -60.65 -62.99
CA GLU A 258 -32.05 -61.57 -64.10
C GLU A 258 -32.87 -62.87 -63.95
N GLU A 259 -32.77 -63.56 -62.81
CA GLU A 259 -33.54 -64.78 -62.50
C GLU A 259 -35.07 -64.54 -62.51
N VAL A 260 -35.52 -63.37 -62.05
CA VAL A 260 -36.95 -62.98 -62.11
C VAL A 260 -37.39 -62.79 -63.56
N THR A 261 -36.58 -62.15 -64.41
CA THR A 261 -36.92 -61.99 -65.84
C THR A 261 -36.94 -63.32 -66.59
N GLU A 262 -36.01 -64.24 -66.30
CA GLU A 262 -36.02 -65.58 -66.89
C GLU A 262 -37.24 -66.39 -66.44
N THR A 263 -37.56 -66.36 -65.14
CA THR A 263 -38.76 -67.03 -64.60
C THR A 263 -40.05 -66.48 -65.24
N GLN A 264 -40.16 -65.16 -65.44
CA GLN A 264 -41.29 -64.55 -66.14
C GLN A 264 -41.36 -64.97 -67.61
N ALA A 265 -40.23 -65.03 -68.32
CA ALA A 265 -40.19 -65.52 -69.68
C ALA A 265 -40.65 -66.99 -69.79
N LYS A 266 -40.22 -67.86 -68.87
CA LYS A 266 -40.66 -69.26 -68.79
C LYS A 266 -42.15 -69.38 -68.48
N GLN A 267 -42.70 -68.53 -67.62
CA GLN A 267 -44.15 -68.49 -67.35
C GLN A 267 -44.95 -68.11 -68.62
N ILE A 268 -44.49 -67.10 -69.37
CA ILE A 268 -45.12 -66.68 -70.64
C ILE A 268 -45.06 -67.81 -71.69
N GLU A 269 -43.94 -68.53 -71.79
CA GLU A 269 -43.82 -69.71 -72.65
C GLU A 269 -44.84 -70.79 -72.24
N LEU A 270 -44.97 -71.10 -70.95
CA LEU A 270 -45.93 -72.08 -70.45
C LEU A 270 -47.38 -71.66 -70.73
N ASP A 271 -47.76 -70.43 -70.43
CA ASP A 271 -49.13 -69.94 -70.68
C ASP A 271 -49.48 -69.98 -72.18
N LYS A 272 -48.54 -69.63 -73.05
CA LYS A 272 -48.71 -69.77 -74.51
C LYS A 272 -48.90 -71.23 -74.93
N THR A 273 -48.10 -72.17 -74.41
CA THR A 273 -48.31 -73.61 -74.73
C THR A 273 -49.65 -74.13 -74.21
N ALA A 274 -50.15 -73.61 -73.08
CA ALA A 274 -51.47 -73.94 -72.56
C ALA A 274 -52.61 -73.38 -73.44
N GLU A 275 -52.45 -72.18 -74.00
CA GLU A 275 -53.38 -71.63 -75.00
C GLU A 275 -53.39 -72.44 -76.29
N GLU A 276 -52.22 -72.80 -76.81
CA GLU A 276 -52.08 -73.67 -77.99
C GLU A 276 -52.73 -75.05 -77.74
N PHE A 277 -52.53 -75.65 -76.55
CA PHE A 277 -53.20 -76.89 -76.17
C PHE A 277 -54.73 -76.76 -76.13
N ARG A 278 -55.26 -75.65 -75.58
CA ARG A 278 -56.71 -75.36 -75.59
C ARG A 278 -57.25 -75.12 -77.01
N ALA A 279 -56.45 -74.57 -77.92
CA ALA A 279 -56.80 -74.42 -79.33
C ALA A 279 -56.88 -75.80 -80.01
N ARG A 280 -55.82 -76.62 -79.92
CA ARG A 280 -55.81 -77.99 -80.47
C ARG A 280 -56.90 -78.88 -79.87
N HIS A 281 -57.27 -78.69 -78.59
CA HIS A 281 -58.37 -79.42 -77.99
C HIS A 281 -59.73 -79.02 -78.59
N ARG A 282 -59.96 -77.73 -78.88
CA ARG A 282 -61.16 -77.27 -79.58
C ARG A 282 -61.24 -77.83 -81.01
N GLU A 283 -60.16 -77.70 -81.78
CA GLU A 283 -60.06 -78.31 -83.12
C GLU A 283 -60.38 -79.81 -83.11
N ARG A 284 -59.88 -80.55 -82.11
CA ARG A 284 -60.21 -81.96 -81.93
C ARG A 284 -61.70 -82.19 -81.66
N GLN A 285 -62.35 -81.39 -80.82
CA GLN A 285 -63.78 -81.50 -80.55
C GLN A 285 -64.61 -81.18 -81.80
N ASP A 286 -64.22 -80.17 -82.58
CA ASP A 286 -64.87 -79.83 -83.85
C ASP A 286 -64.78 -80.98 -84.85
N VAL A 287 -63.62 -81.63 -84.97
CA VAL A 287 -63.44 -82.84 -85.81
C VAL A 287 -64.29 -84.01 -85.29
N ILE A 288 -64.40 -84.20 -83.96
CA ILE A 288 -65.30 -85.22 -83.38
C ILE A 288 -66.76 -84.93 -83.71
N HIS A 289 -67.20 -83.67 -83.64
CA HIS A 289 -68.56 -83.28 -84.03
C HIS A 289 -68.82 -83.48 -85.54
N GLN A 290 -67.86 -83.14 -86.40
CA GLN A 290 -67.95 -83.43 -87.85
C GLN A 290 -68.08 -84.94 -88.10
N TRP A 291 -67.31 -85.77 -87.38
CA TRP A 291 -67.38 -87.23 -87.48
C TRP A 291 -68.69 -87.81 -86.93
N GLN A 292 -69.20 -87.30 -85.81
CA GLN A 292 -70.53 -87.65 -85.29
C GLN A 292 -71.65 -87.31 -86.29
N ASN A 293 -71.59 -86.13 -86.91
CA ASN A 293 -72.53 -85.72 -87.95
C ASN A 293 -72.44 -86.62 -89.19
N ALA A 294 -71.24 -87.03 -89.59
CA ALA A 294 -71.07 -88.01 -90.67
C ALA A 294 -71.70 -89.37 -90.34
N ILE A 295 -71.53 -89.87 -89.11
CA ILE A 295 -72.20 -91.11 -88.65
C ILE A 295 -73.72 -90.95 -88.63
N ALA A 296 -74.24 -89.81 -88.18
CA ALA A 296 -75.67 -89.54 -88.19
C ALA A 296 -76.24 -89.54 -89.62
N GLN A 297 -75.51 -88.97 -90.58
CA GLN A 297 -75.88 -89.05 -92.00
C GLN A 297 -75.82 -90.48 -92.55
N VAL A 298 -74.80 -91.27 -92.20
CA VAL A 298 -74.73 -92.70 -92.59
C VAL A 298 -75.92 -93.48 -92.04
N LYS A 299 -76.25 -93.33 -90.74
CA LYS A 299 -77.43 -93.98 -90.15
C LYS A 299 -78.74 -93.58 -90.82
N ALA A 300 -78.93 -92.30 -91.13
CA ALA A 300 -80.11 -91.83 -91.86
C ALA A 300 -80.18 -92.45 -93.27
N ARG A 301 -79.04 -92.65 -93.94
CA ARG A 301 -78.97 -93.36 -95.22
C ARG A 301 -79.25 -94.86 -95.09
N ASP A 302 -78.79 -95.51 -94.03
CA ASP A 302 -79.11 -96.92 -93.76
C ASP A 302 -80.62 -97.09 -93.48
N GLU A 303 -81.26 -96.17 -92.75
CA GLU A 303 -82.72 -96.16 -92.57
C GLU A 303 -83.49 -95.91 -93.88
N ASP A 304 -83.02 -95.00 -94.74
CA ASP A 304 -83.60 -94.79 -96.07
C ASP A 304 -83.46 -96.04 -96.96
N ILE A 305 -82.31 -96.72 -96.90
CA ILE A 305 -82.06 -98.00 -97.60
C ILE A 305 -82.98 -99.10 -97.05
N GLN A 306 -83.18 -99.17 -95.74
CA GLN A 306 -84.10 -100.12 -95.12
C GLN A 306 -85.54 -99.88 -95.59
N LYS A 307 -86.03 -98.63 -95.55
CA LYS A 307 -87.36 -98.26 -96.08
C LYS A 307 -87.51 -98.59 -97.56
N ALA A 308 -86.46 -98.38 -98.36
CA ALA A 308 -86.44 -98.78 -99.77
C ALA A 308 -86.50 -100.30 -99.94
N GLY A 309 -85.82 -101.06 -99.07
CA GLY A 309 -85.87 -102.53 -99.03
C GLY A 309 -87.25 -103.07 -98.61
N GLU A 310 -87.90 -102.45 -97.63
CA GLU A 310 -89.27 -102.75 -97.21
C GLU A 310 -90.27 -102.50 -98.34
N ASN A 311 -90.19 -101.33 -99.00
CA ASN A 311 -91.00 -101.02 -100.18
C ASN A 311 -90.76 -102.02 -101.34
N PHE A 312 -89.51 -102.45 -101.56
CA PHE A 312 -89.20 -103.49 -102.55
C PHE A 312 -89.78 -104.86 -102.17
N ALA A 313 -89.78 -105.22 -100.88
CA ALA A 313 -90.38 -106.45 -100.38
C ALA A 313 -91.91 -106.46 -100.57
N ILE A 314 -92.58 -105.32 -100.30
CA ILE A 314 -94.02 -105.13 -100.57
C ILE A 314 -94.29 -105.26 -102.07
N SER A 315 -93.58 -104.51 -102.91
CA SER A 315 -93.79 -104.57 -104.38
C SER A 315 -93.51 -105.97 -104.97
N LYS A 316 -92.58 -106.72 -104.37
CA LYS A 316 -92.31 -108.13 -104.70
C LYS A 316 -93.39 -109.10 -104.21
N SER A 317 -94.09 -108.78 -103.12
CA SER A 317 -95.30 -109.47 -102.67
C SER A 317 -96.45 -109.24 -103.65
N ASP A 318 -96.70 -107.99 -104.03
CA ASP A 318 -97.78 -107.63 -104.96
C ASP A 318 -97.58 -108.27 -106.34
N LEU A 319 -96.33 -108.33 -106.83
CA LEU A 319 -95.97 -109.06 -108.05
C LEU A 319 -96.26 -110.57 -107.94
N ARG A 320 -96.14 -111.18 -106.76
CA ARG A 320 -96.50 -112.59 -106.54
C ARG A 320 -98.01 -112.80 -106.53
N HIS A 321 -98.77 -111.88 -105.93
CA HIS A 321 -100.24 -111.89 -105.99
C HIS A 321 -100.73 -111.75 -107.43
N ALA A 322 -100.28 -110.72 -108.16
CA ALA A 322 -100.63 -110.52 -109.57
C ALA A 322 -100.26 -111.73 -110.46
N LYS A 323 -99.13 -112.41 -110.20
CA LYS A 323 -98.78 -113.67 -110.89
C LYS A 323 -99.71 -114.84 -110.56
N LYS A 324 -100.21 -114.93 -109.33
CA LYS A 324 -101.19 -115.95 -108.92
C LYS A 324 -102.53 -115.72 -109.60
N ASP A 325 -102.98 -114.46 -109.64
CA ASP A 325 -104.25 -114.07 -110.26
C ASP A 325 -104.21 -114.24 -111.79
N LEU A 326 -103.08 -113.90 -112.43
CA LEU A 326 -102.83 -114.21 -113.85
C LEU A 326 -102.83 -115.73 -114.13
N GLY A 327 -102.36 -116.55 -113.17
CA GLY A 327 -102.44 -118.01 -113.26
C GLY A 327 -103.87 -118.53 -113.18
N ALA A 328 -104.71 -117.93 -112.32
CA ALA A 328 -106.12 -118.29 -112.19
C ALA A 328 -106.92 -117.94 -113.46
N GLU A 329 -106.70 -116.75 -114.05
CA GLU A 329 -107.37 -116.37 -115.30
C GLU A 329 -106.85 -117.16 -116.52
N LYS A 330 -105.60 -117.63 -116.53
CA LYS A 330 -105.13 -118.58 -117.56
C LYS A 330 -105.85 -119.93 -117.48
N ALA A 331 -105.96 -120.52 -116.29
CA ALA A 331 -106.68 -121.77 -116.10
C ALA A 331 -108.18 -121.64 -116.46
N ARG A 332 -108.76 -120.44 -116.27
CA ARG A 332 -110.12 -120.11 -116.69
C ARG A 332 -110.27 -120.02 -118.21
N LEU A 333 -109.26 -119.48 -118.90
CA LEU A 333 -109.23 -119.43 -120.37
C LEU A 333 -109.10 -120.82 -120.98
N GLU A 334 -108.20 -121.66 -120.45
CA GLU A 334 -108.00 -123.05 -120.90
C GLU A 334 -109.27 -123.91 -120.73
N ALA A 335 -110.06 -123.69 -119.67
CA ALA A 335 -111.36 -124.33 -119.50
C ALA A 335 -112.40 -123.87 -120.54
N LEU A 336 -112.46 -122.56 -120.84
CA LEU A 336 -113.35 -122.00 -121.87
C LEU A 336 -112.99 -122.46 -123.30
N GLU A 337 -111.70 -122.64 -123.60
CA GLU A 337 -111.24 -123.19 -124.87
C GLU A 337 -111.58 -124.69 -125.03
N ALA A 338 -111.53 -125.47 -123.94
CA ALA A 338 -111.98 -126.86 -123.94
C ALA A 338 -113.51 -126.99 -124.19
N ASP A 339 -114.32 -126.18 -123.49
CA ASP A 339 -115.78 -126.14 -123.68
C ASP A 339 -116.17 -125.77 -125.13
N CYS A 340 -115.39 -124.90 -125.79
CA CYS A 340 -115.63 -124.52 -127.20
C CYS A 340 -115.30 -125.65 -128.17
N GLN A 341 -114.22 -126.41 -127.94
CA GLN A 341 -113.86 -127.57 -128.77
C GLN A 341 -114.88 -128.71 -128.62
N GLU A 342 -115.42 -128.93 -127.41
CA GLU A 342 -116.44 -129.95 -127.20
C GLU A 342 -117.75 -129.62 -127.97
N MET A 343 -118.16 -128.34 -127.99
CA MET A 343 -119.30 -127.86 -128.78
C MET A 343 -119.11 -128.03 -130.30
N GLU A 344 -117.90 -127.81 -130.84
CA GLU A 344 -117.64 -128.04 -132.28
C GLU A 344 -117.76 -129.52 -132.67
N THR A 345 -117.30 -130.45 -131.82
CA THR A 345 -117.42 -131.89 -132.09
C THR A 345 -118.87 -132.38 -132.03
N GLN A 346 -119.70 -131.81 -131.15
CA GLN A 346 -121.13 -132.12 -131.07
C GLN A 346 -121.89 -131.63 -132.31
N SER A 347 -121.56 -130.46 -132.86
CA SER A 347 -122.19 -129.92 -134.08
C SER A 347 -121.92 -130.81 -135.31
N GLN A 348 -120.68 -131.27 -135.50
CA GLN A 348 -120.30 -132.15 -136.63
C GLN A 348 -120.94 -133.55 -136.56
N LEU A 349 -121.34 -134.01 -135.37
CA LEU A 349 -122.02 -135.28 -135.19
C LEU A 349 -123.49 -135.20 -135.64
N VAL A 350 -124.17 -134.08 -135.39
CA VAL A 350 -125.59 -133.86 -135.73
C VAL A 350 -125.83 -133.87 -137.25
N ASP A 351 -124.95 -133.24 -138.04
CA ASP A 351 -125.07 -133.22 -139.50
C ASP A 351 -124.92 -134.61 -140.15
N ARG A 352 -124.05 -135.47 -139.61
CA ARG A 352 -123.91 -136.87 -140.07
C ARG A 352 -125.11 -137.74 -139.68
N ILE A 353 -125.71 -137.50 -138.51
CA ILE A 353 -126.91 -138.23 -138.06
C ILE A 353 -128.11 -137.91 -138.95
N LEU A 354 -128.26 -136.65 -139.40
CA LEU A 354 -129.39 -136.22 -140.23
C LEU A 354 -129.43 -136.88 -141.62
N GLN A 355 -128.26 -137.14 -142.23
CA GLN A 355 -128.18 -137.88 -143.51
C GLN A 355 -128.42 -139.38 -143.32
N LYS A 356 -127.87 -139.99 -142.26
CA LYS A 356 -128.01 -141.43 -142.03
C LYS A 356 -129.45 -141.84 -141.67
N LYS A 357 -130.16 -140.98 -140.92
CA LYS A 357 -131.56 -141.22 -140.53
C LYS A 357 -132.56 -141.19 -141.70
N ARG A 358 -132.21 -140.63 -142.87
CA ARG A 358 -133.05 -140.75 -144.09
C ARG A 358 -132.86 -142.05 -144.87
N ALA A 359 -131.81 -142.83 -144.60
CA ALA A 359 -131.60 -144.13 -145.24
C ALA A 359 -132.09 -145.30 -144.35
N GLU A 360 -131.85 -145.22 -143.04
CA GLU A 360 -132.26 -146.27 -142.08
C GLU A 360 -133.79 -146.40 -141.92
N GLU A 361 -134.59 -145.39 -142.33
CA GLU A 361 -136.07 -145.46 -142.34
C GLU A 361 -136.62 -146.51 -143.33
N VAL A 362 -135.82 -146.92 -144.33
CA VAL A 362 -136.21 -147.95 -145.30
C VAL A 362 -135.91 -149.37 -144.76
N GLU A 363 -134.77 -149.58 -144.09
CA GLU A 363 -134.34 -150.94 -143.67
C GLU A 363 -135.01 -151.41 -142.37
N VAL A 364 -135.40 -150.49 -141.48
CA VAL A 364 -136.11 -150.83 -140.23
C VAL A 364 -137.52 -151.40 -140.46
N LYS A 365 -138.04 -151.34 -141.70
CA LYS A 365 -139.29 -152.05 -142.07
C LYS A 365 -139.13 -153.56 -142.25
N GLU A 366 -137.92 -154.11 -142.46
CA GLU A 366 -137.75 -155.55 -142.73
C GLU A 366 -137.21 -156.38 -141.56
N ARG A 367 -136.46 -155.80 -140.61
CA ARG A 367 -135.84 -156.59 -139.50
C ARG A 367 -136.48 -156.41 -138.12
N VAL A 368 -137.76 -156.04 -138.11
CA VAL A 368 -138.69 -156.34 -137.00
C VAL A 368 -139.15 -157.82 -137.02
N GLU A 369 -138.98 -158.55 -138.14
CA GLU A 369 -139.34 -159.99 -138.22
C GLU A 369 -138.27 -160.93 -137.62
N ASN A 370 -136.97 -160.72 -137.87
CA ASN A 370 -135.97 -161.78 -137.66
C ASN A 370 -135.38 -161.91 -136.24
N PHE A 371 -135.65 -160.99 -135.31
CA PHE A 371 -135.38 -161.21 -133.87
C PHE A 371 -136.57 -161.81 -133.11
N ARG A 372 -137.57 -162.32 -133.84
CA ARG A 372 -138.67 -163.13 -133.30
C ARG A 372 -138.31 -164.60 -133.04
N ALA A 373 -137.05 -165.00 -133.29
CA ALA A 373 -136.64 -166.41 -133.36
C ALA A 373 -135.69 -166.91 -132.23
N GLU A 374 -134.54 -166.25 -131.97
CA GLU A 374 -133.36 -166.99 -131.45
C GLU A 374 -132.60 -166.40 -130.24
N VAL A 375 -133.33 -165.85 -129.27
CA VAL A 375 -132.88 -165.90 -127.85
C VAL A 375 -133.47 -167.10 -127.09
N GLU A 376 -134.56 -167.69 -127.60
CA GLU A 376 -135.34 -168.72 -126.88
C GLU A 376 -135.37 -170.11 -127.53
N LEU A 377 -134.58 -170.34 -128.60
CA LEU A 377 -134.23 -171.69 -129.03
C LEU A 377 -132.87 -172.17 -128.51
N ARG A 378 -132.90 -172.30 -127.18
CA ARG A 378 -132.54 -173.52 -126.45
C ARG A 378 -131.08 -173.69 -126.04
N LYS A 379 -130.83 -173.82 -124.73
CA LYS A 379 -131.19 -174.94 -123.81
C LYS A 379 -130.44 -176.21 -124.16
N THR A 380 -130.11 -176.98 -123.11
CA THR A 380 -129.43 -178.28 -123.14
C THR A 380 -128.01 -178.15 -123.70
N GLU A 381 -126.94 -178.26 -122.92
CA GLU A 381 -126.65 -179.18 -121.81
C GLU A 381 -125.67 -178.49 -120.82
N VAL A 382 -125.78 -178.52 -119.48
CA VAL A 382 -126.47 -179.42 -118.53
C VAL A 382 -126.59 -180.84 -119.05
N ALA A 383 -125.45 -181.47 -119.27
CA ALA A 383 -125.31 -182.90 -119.15
C ALA A 383 -123.84 -183.23 -118.98
N LYS A 384 -123.54 -183.76 -117.80
CA LYS A 384 -122.33 -184.54 -117.50
C LYS A 384 -121.05 -183.69 -117.53
N ALA A 385 -120.37 -183.55 -116.39
CA ALA A 385 -119.64 -184.65 -115.75
C ALA A 385 -118.49 -185.11 -116.68
N SER A 386 -117.39 -185.61 -116.14
CA SER A 386 -117.46 -186.53 -115.04
C SER A 386 -116.14 -186.64 -114.31
N ASN A 387 -116.07 -187.67 -113.48
CA ASN A 387 -114.98 -188.65 -113.55
C ASN A 387 -113.98 -188.36 -114.70
N GLU A 388 -112.68 -188.29 -114.45
CA GLU A 388 -112.03 -188.92 -113.31
C GLU A 388 -111.60 -187.92 -112.20
N VAL A 389 -111.76 -188.21 -110.90
CA VAL A 389 -111.34 -189.44 -110.18
C VAL A 389 -109.80 -189.57 -110.36
N GLN A 390 -108.96 -190.02 -109.44
CA GLN A 390 -109.07 -190.92 -108.32
C GLN A 390 -108.33 -190.23 -107.15
N ILE A 391 -108.77 -190.37 -105.90
CA ILE A 391 -108.20 -191.41 -105.06
C ILE A 391 -106.66 -191.52 -105.24
N ALA A 392 -105.91 -190.66 -104.55
CA ALA A 392 -105.09 -191.21 -103.48
C ALA A 392 -105.07 -190.20 -102.32
N ARG A 393 -105.77 -190.46 -101.21
CA ARG A 393 -105.46 -191.50 -100.22
C ARG A 393 -104.07 -191.29 -99.62
N GLN A 394 -103.84 -191.37 -98.31
CA GLN A 394 -104.65 -191.78 -97.17
C GLN A 394 -103.63 -192.13 -96.08
N LYS A 395 -103.79 -191.65 -94.83
CA LYS A 395 -103.11 -192.17 -93.62
C LYS A 395 -101.57 -192.14 -93.69
N VAL A 396 -100.90 -191.41 -92.80
CA VAL A 396 -100.35 -191.94 -91.53
C VAL A 396 -99.62 -190.76 -90.85
N VAL A 397 -99.68 -190.49 -89.54
CA VAL A 397 -100.62 -190.76 -88.42
C VAL A 397 -100.11 -189.83 -87.28
N ASN A 398 -100.92 -188.89 -86.76
CA ASN A 398 -101.75 -188.97 -85.55
C ASN A 398 -100.98 -189.31 -84.24
N ALA A 399 -101.35 -188.84 -83.04
CA ALA A 399 -102.26 -187.80 -82.55
C ALA A 399 -102.23 -187.84 -81.00
N LYS A 400 -102.73 -186.79 -80.31
CA LYS A 400 -103.58 -186.79 -79.09
C LYS A 400 -103.34 -185.52 -78.25
N LEU A 401 -104.33 -184.62 -78.15
CA LEU A 401 -105.60 -184.64 -77.38
C LEU A 401 -105.44 -183.93 -76.03
N GLY A 402 -105.98 -182.71 -76.02
CA GLY A 402 -106.22 -181.82 -74.89
C GLY A 402 -106.97 -180.60 -75.43
N ILE A 403 -107.92 -180.77 -76.37
CA ILE A 403 -109.38 -180.84 -76.10
C ILE A 403 -109.78 -179.97 -74.90
N GLU A 404 -110.74 -179.04 -75.01
CA GLU A 404 -111.91 -179.00 -75.91
C GLU A 404 -112.02 -177.58 -76.51
N GLU A 405 -112.00 -177.34 -77.84
CA GLU A 405 -112.38 -178.15 -79.03
C GLU A 405 -113.85 -178.63 -79.06
N ALA A 406 -114.68 -177.90 -78.31
CA ALA A 406 -116.01 -177.50 -78.76
C ALA A 406 -116.07 -175.97 -78.58
N GLN A 407 -116.46 -175.15 -79.57
CA GLN A 407 -117.53 -175.35 -80.53
C GLN A 407 -117.11 -174.77 -81.91
N THR A 408 -116.96 -175.54 -82.99
CA THR A 408 -117.74 -176.70 -83.48
C THR A 408 -119.24 -176.37 -83.53
N LYS A 409 -119.88 -176.39 -84.71
CA LYS A 409 -119.81 -177.45 -85.72
C LYS A 409 -119.67 -176.92 -87.15
N LEU A 410 -119.02 -177.63 -88.08
CA LEU A 410 -117.98 -178.67 -88.00
C LEU A 410 -117.46 -178.90 -89.43
N ASP A 411 -116.15 -179.14 -89.57
CA ASP A 411 -115.44 -179.85 -90.65
C ASP A 411 -116.12 -180.24 -91.98
N GLY A 412 -115.39 -179.99 -93.09
CA GLY A 412 -115.37 -180.93 -94.22
C GLY A 412 -115.22 -180.27 -95.60
N ALA A 413 -114.15 -180.62 -96.34
CA ALA A 413 -113.88 -180.19 -97.71
C ALA A 413 -113.91 -178.64 -97.91
N ARG A 414 -112.81 -177.90 -97.70
CA ARG A 414 -111.47 -178.07 -98.31
C ARG A 414 -111.51 -178.38 -99.81
N GLU A 415 -110.59 -177.74 -100.55
CA GLU A 415 -110.35 -177.88 -102.00
C GLU A 415 -111.50 -177.28 -102.89
N ARG A 416 -111.35 -176.08 -103.51
CA ARG A 416 -110.19 -175.55 -104.26
C ARG A 416 -109.72 -174.12 -103.86
N LEU A 417 -108.82 -173.82 -102.90
CA LEU A 417 -107.91 -174.63 -102.07
C LEU A 417 -107.03 -175.61 -102.88
N GLN A 418 -105.77 -175.29 -103.13
CA GLN A 418 -104.74 -176.32 -103.37
C GLN A 418 -103.36 -175.68 -103.19
N VAL A 419 -102.78 -175.64 -101.98
CA VAL A 419 -103.12 -176.33 -100.72
C VAL A 419 -103.02 -175.26 -99.61
N ALA A 420 -104.11 -174.75 -99.04
CA ALA A 420 -104.93 -175.39 -98.00
C ALA A 420 -104.26 -175.51 -96.63
N LYS A 421 -105.02 -175.15 -95.58
CA LYS A 421 -104.84 -175.54 -94.16
C LYS A 421 -103.65 -174.83 -93.47
N GLN A 422 -103.82 -173.97 -92.46
CA GLN A 422 -104.95 -173.61 -91.57
C GLN A 422 -105.04 -172.05 -91.53
N ALA A 423 -106.16 -171.33 -91.52
CA ALA A 423 -107.35 -171.38 -90.64
C ALA A 423 -107.00 -171.19 -89.15
N LEU A 424 -107.35 -170.03 -88.55
CA LEU A 424 -107.37 -169.81 -87.09
C LEU A 424 -105.98 -169.97 -86.39
N GLU A 425 -105.68 -169.43 -85.21
CA GLU A 425 -106.45 -168.59 -84.29
C GLU A 425 -105.49 -167.79 -83.42
N GLU A 426 -106.02 -166.72 -82.85
CA GLU A 426 -105.57 -166.18 -81.58
C GLU A 426 -105.59 -167.26 -80.48
N ALA A 427 -104.43 -167.78 -80.10
CA ALA A 427 -104.19 -168.23 -78.73
C ALA A 427 -102.68 -168.26 -78.41
N ARG A 428 -102.31 -167.46 -77.41
CA ARG A 428 -101.56 -167.90 -76.21
C ARG A 428 -100.42 -168.93 -76.43
N ASN A 429 -99.17 -168.49 -76.20
CA ASN A 429 -98.33 -168.97 -75.09
C ASN A 429 -98.67 -170.40 -74.55
N ASP A 430 -97.78 -171.40 -74.45
CA ASP A 430 -96.37 -171.39 -74.04
C ASP A 430 -95.65 -172.74 -74.39
N THR A 431 -94.69 -172.80 -75.33
CA THR A 431 -93.99 -174.07 -75.73
C THR A 431 -92.59 -173.81 -76.33
N SER A 432 -91.48 -174.28 -75.76
CA SER A 432 -90.86 -175.64 -75.79
C SER A 432 -90.02 -175.91 -77.06
N THR A 433 -88.69 -175.81 -77.03
CA THR A 433 -87.68 -176.87 -76.76
C THR A 433 -87.55 -178.00 -77.80
N ALA A 434 -86.30 -178.37 -78.09
CA ALA A 434 -85.86 -179.71 -78.56
C ALA A 434 -86.40 -180.18 -79.94
N GLU A 435 -85.73 -181.04 -80.72
CA GLU A 435 -84.40 -181.67 -80.65
C GLU A 435 -84.10 -182.22 -82.05
N LEU A 436 -82.85 -182.16 -82.50
CA LEU A 436 -82.28 -183.23 -83.33
C LEU A 436 -80.90 -183.57 -82.76
N SER A 437 -80.95 -184.28 -81.63
CA SER A 437 -79.78 -184.78 -80.89
C SER A 437 -79.06 -185.87 -81.68
N ALA A 438 -78.26 -185.44 -82.65
CA ALA A 438 -77.19 -186.21 -83.30
C ALA A 438 -75.80 -185.57 -83.08
N SER A 439 -75.74 -184.51 -82.24
CA SER A 439 -74.53 -183.73 -81.92
C SER A 439 -73.79 -184.19 -80.65
N ALA A 440 -74.35 -185.17 -79.93
CA ALA A 440 -73.90 -185.59 -78.59
C ALA A 440 -72.57 -186.36 -78.56
N ALA A 441 -71.88 -186.50 -79.70
CA ALA A 441 -70.51 -187.03 -79.76
C ALA A 441 -69.43 -185.93 -79.69
N GLU A 442 -69.78 -184.66 -79.97
CA GLU A 442 -68.81 -183.54 -79.99
C GLU A 442 -68.91 -182.63 -78.74
N GLU A 443 -70.02 -182.67 -78.00
CA GLU A 443 -70.24 -181.86 -76.79
C GLU A 443 -69.22 -182.09 -75.66
N ALA A 444 -68.50 -183.21 -75.66
CA ALA A 444 -67.51 -183.53 -74.64
C ALA A 444 -66.20 -182.71 -74.75
N LEU A 445 -65.86 -182.15 -75.92
CA LEU A 445 -64.58 -181.44 -76.11
C LEU A 445 -64.71 -179.92 -75.87
N HIS A 446 -65.79 -179.29 -76.35
CA HIS A 446 -65.96 -177.83 -76.26
C HIS A 446 -66.13 -177.29 -74.84
N ALA A 447 -66.64 -178.10 -73.90
CA ALA A 447 -66.82 -177.69 -72.51
C ALA A 447 -65.51 -177.26 -71.81
N ARG A 448 -64.35 -177.78 -72.23
CA ARG A 448 -63.06 -177.55 -71.56
C ARG A 448 -62.26 -176.37 -72.12
N GLU A 449 -62.60 -175.87 -73.31
CA GLU A 449 -61.97 -174.67 -73.89
C GLU A 449 -62.58 -173.36 -73.37
N ALA A 450 -63.81 -173.41 -72.87
CA ALA A 450 -64.54 -172.23 -72.37
C ALA A 450 -63.98 -171.69 -71.03
N GLU A 451 -63.56 -172.57 -70.11
CA GLU A 451 -63.00 -172.15 -68.80
C GLU A 451 -61.71 -171.33 -68.95
N VAL A 452 -60.85 -171.65 -69.92
CA VAL A 452 -59.57 -170.95 -70.12
C VAL A 452 -59.78 -169.50 -70.59
N LYS A 453 -60.69 -169.28 -71.54
CA LYS A 453 -60.98 -167.93 -72.07
C LYS A 453 -61.61 -166.98 -71.06
N ALA A 454 -62.37 -167.50 -70.09
CA ALA A 454 -62.97 -166.67 -69.03
C ALA A 454 -61.90 -166.08 -68.08
N VAL A 455 -60.85 -166.85 -67.76
CA VAL A 455 -59.75 -166.41 -66.88
C VAL A 455 -58.87 -165.36 -67.57
N GLU A 456 -58.61 -165.52 -68.87
CA GLU A 456 -57.82 -164.54 -69.64
C GLU A 456 -58.49 -163.16 -69.72
N GLN A 457 -59.82 -163.10 -69.89
CA GLN A 457 -60.56 -161.84 -69.95
C GLN A 457 -60.58 -161.08 -68.61
N ALA A 458 -60.68 -161.78 -67.48
CA ALA A 458 -60.61 -161.16 -66.16
C ALA A 458 -59.23 -160.54 -65.88
N LEU A 459 -58.15 -161.19 -66.33
CA LEU A 459 -56.77 -160.73 -66.13
C LEU A 459 -56.39 -159.53 -67.02
N ALA A 460 -57.03 -159.39 -68.19
CA ALA A 460 -56.90 -158.21 -69.04
C ALA A 460 -57.54 -156.97 -68.40
N HIS A 461 -58.76 -157.08 -67.86
CA HIS A 461 -59.46 -155.95 -67.24
C HIS A 461 -58.70 -155.36 -66.04
N LEU A 462 -58.10 -156.23 -65.21
CA LEU A 462 -57.35 -155.78 -64.03
C LEU A 462 -56.10 -154.96 -64.40
N LYS A 463 -55.42 -155.30 -65.51
CA LYS A 463 -54.26 -154.54 -66.00
C LYS A 463 -54.65 -153.13 -66.44
N ASP A 464 -55.75 -152.99 -67.17
CA ASP A 464 -56.29 -151.69 -67.63
C ASP A 464 -56.61 -150.75 -66.45
N VAL A 465 -57.18 -151.28 -65.37
CA VAL A 465 -57.45 -150.50 -64.15
C VAL A 465 -56.14 -150.04 -63.49
N THR A 466 -55.16 -150.95 -63.32
CA THR A 466 -53.87 -150.57 -62.73
C THR A 466 -53.11 -149.52 -63.54
N PHE A 467 -53.22 -149.53 -64.87
CA PHE A 467 -52.60 -148.50 -65.72
C PHE A 467 -53.25 -147.13 -65.49
N ARG A 468 -54.58 -147.04 -65.51
CA ARG A 468 -55.31 -145.78 -65.29
C ARG A 468 -55.06 -145.18 -63.90
N GLU A 469 -55.00 -146.00 -62.85
CA GLU A 469 -54.64 -145.51 -61.51
C GLU A 469 -53.18 -145.03 -61.44
N SER A 470 -52.24 -145.71 -62.13
CA SER A 470 -50.84 -145.26 -62.20
C SER A 470 -50.67 -143.92 -62.94
N GLU A 471 -51.45 -143.68 -63.98
CA GLU A 471 -51.47 -142.41 -64.72
C GLU A 471 -52.08 -141.28 -63.88
N ALA A 472 -53.18 -141.56 -63.17
CA ALA A 472 -53.77 -140.61 -62.22
C ALA A 472 -52.81 -140.24 -61.08
N LEU A 473 -52.06 -141.22 -60.55
CA LEU A 473 -51.02 -141.00 -59.54
C LEU A 473 -49.89 -140.11 -60.08
N PHE A 474 -49.45 -140.33 -61.33
CA PHE A 474 -48.43 -139.49 -61.97
C PHE A 474 -48.91 -138.04 -62.15
N GLN A 475 -50.15 -137.83 -62.63
CA GLN A 475 -50.73 -136.48 -62.74
C GLN A 475 -50.85 -135.78 -61.38
N SER A 476 -51.21 -136.50 -60.32
CA SER A 476 -51.24 -135.94 -58.96
C SER A 476 -49.85 -135.51 -58.47
N ARG A 477 -48.82 -136.35 -58.67
CA ARG A 477 -47.42 -136.00 -58.34
C ARG A 477 -46.90 -134.81 -59.14
N GLN A 478 -47.31 -134.67 -60.41
CA GLN A 478 -46.95 -133.50 -61.22
C GLN A 478 -47.59 -132.21 -60.68
N ARG A 479 -48.84 -132.26 -60.20
CA ARG A 479 -49.50 -131.13 -59.53
C ARG A 479 -48.85 -130.80 -58.19
N GLU A 480 -48.50 -131.81 -57.39
CA GLU A 480 -47.77 -131.66 -56.13
C GLU A 480 -46.41 -130.97 -56.34
N ALA A 481 -45.64 -131.38 -57.35
CA ALA A 481 -44.37 -130.74 -57.71
C ALA A 481 -44.53 -129.27 -58.13
N ASN A 482 -45.56 -128.95 -58.91
CA ASN A 482 -45.86 -127.57 -59.29
C ASN A 482 -46.26 -126.71 -58.08
N LEU A 483 -47.12 -127.21 -57.19
CA LEU A 483 -47.51 -126.52 -55.96
C LEU A 483 -46.32 -126.32 -55.01
N LEU A 484 -45.42 -127.29 -54.89
CA LEU A 484 -44.17 -127.14 -54.13
C LEU A 484 -43.28 -126.03 -54.72
N ALA A 485 -43.19 -125.93 -56.06
CA ALA A 485 -42.48 -124.85 -56.72
C ALA A 485 -43.12 -123.48 -56.44
N GLU A 486 -44.44 -123.35 -56.54
CA GLU A 486 -45.19 -122.13 -56.21
C GLU A 486 -45.02 -121.73 -54.73
N ILE A 487 -45.11 -122.68 -53.80
CA ILE A 487 -44.86 -122.46 -52.37
C ILE A 487 -43.42 -121.99 -52.14
N SER A 488 -42.43 -122.57 -52.82
CA SER A 488 -41.02 -122.15 -52.70
C SER A 488 -40.81 -120.72 -53.22
N GLY A 489 -41.48 -120.34 -54.31
CA GLY A 489 -41.48 -118.97 -54.84
C GLY A 489 -42.15 -117.98 -53.89
N ALA A 490 -43.31 -118.33 -53.33
CA ALA A 490 -44.03 -117.52 -52.34
C ALA A 490 -43.24 -117.37 -51.02
N GLN A 491 -42.49 -118.40 -50.60
CA GLN A 491 -41.59 -118.31 -49.45
C GLN A 491 -40.38 -117.40 -49.74
N ALA A 492 -39.85 -117.39 -50.97
CA ALA A 492 -38.77 -116.49 -51.36
C ALA A 492 -39.25 -115.03 -51.40
N THR A 493 -40.42 -114.75 -51.98
CA THR A 493 -41.00 -113.38 -51.96
C THR A 493 -41.35 -112.95 -50.54
N GLY A 494 -41.89 -113.84 -49.71
CA GLY A 494 -42.14 -113.59 -48.29
C GLY A 494 -40.88 -113.21 -47.50
N LYS A 495 -39.75 -113.87 -47.75
CA LYS A 495 -38.45 -113.49 -47.15
C LYS A 495 -37.96 -112.12 -47.64
N ASN A 496 -38.06 -111.84 -48.93
CA ASN A 496 -37.67 -110.54 -49.48
C ASN A 496 -38.53 -109.40 -48.89
N LEU A 497 -39.85 -109.59 -48.77
CA LEU A 497 -40.74 -108.64 -48.12
C LEU A 497 -40.44 -108.48 -46.62
N SER A 498 -40.07 -109.56 -45.92
CA SER A 498 -39.64 -109.50 -44.51
C SER A 498 -38.36 -108.68 -44.32
N HIS A 499 -37.38 -108.83 -45.22
CA HIS A 499 -36.16 -107.99 -45.21
C HIS A 499 -36.45 -106.53 -45.55
N GLU A 500 -37.38 -106.26 -46.46
CA GLU A 500 -37.81 -104.90 -46.79
C GLU A 500 -38.55 -104.24 -45.61
N ILE A 501 -39.38 -104.99 -44.87
CA ILE A 501 -40.00 -104.52 -43.62
C ILE A 501 -38.92 -104.19 -42.57
N GLN A 502 -37.94 -105.07 -42.36
CA GLN A 502 -36.83 -104.80 -41.43
C GLN A 502 -36.06 -103.53 -41.82
N ARG A 503 -35.79 -103.32 -43.11
CA ARG A 503 -35.13 -102.11 -43.61
C ARG A 503 -35.95 -100.84 -43.32
N LEU A 504 -37.27 -100.89 -43.55
CA LEU A 504 -38.18 -99.78 -43.26
C LEU A 504 -38.34 -99.53 -41.75
N ASP A 505 -38.29 -100.56 -40.91
CA ASP A 505 -38.29 -100.42 -39.45
C ASP A 505 -36.98 -99.79 -38.93
N GLU A 506 -35.83 -100.15 -39.49
CA GLU A 506 -34.54 -99.50 -39.20
C GLU A 506 -34.53 -98.02 -39.65
N GLU A 507 -35.07 -97.72 -40.83
CA GLU A 507 -35.26 -96.34 -41.31
C GLU A 507 -36.24 -95.56 -40.41
N SER A 508 -37.32 -96.18 -39.93
CA SER A 508 -38.27 -95.59 -38.97
C SER A 508 -37.62 -95.29 -37.61
N LEU A 509 -36.75 -96.17 -37.12
CA LEU A 509 -35.99 -95.95 -35.89
C LEU A 509 -35.01 -94.77 -36.04
N ARG A 510 -34.24 -94.71 -37.13
CA ARG A 510 -33.36 -93.56 -37.42
C ARG A 510 -34.14 -92.25 -37.57
N GLN A 511 -35.32 -92.28 -38.18
CA GLN A 511 -36.19 -91.09 -38.26
C GLN A 511 -36.67 -90.65 -36.87
N LYS A 512 -37.02 -91.58 -35.98
CA LYS A 512 -37.35 -91.25 -34.57
C LYS A 512 -36.16 -90.65 -33.82
N GLU A 513 -34.95 -91.20 -34.00
CA GLU A 513 -33.72 -90.62 -33.41
C GLU A 513 -33.43 -89.21 -33.93
N LEU A 514 -33.59 -88.97 -35.23
CA LEU A 514 -33.46 -87.63 -35.83
C LEU A 514 -34.52 -86.67 -35.30
N VAL A 515 -35.77 -87.11 -35.14
CA VAL A 515 -36.85 -86.31 -34.52
C VAL A 515 -36.51 -85.98 -33.07
N TYR A 516 -36.13 -86.95 -32.22
CA TYR A 516 -35.71 -86.67 -30.84
C TYR A 516 -34.52 -85.71 -30.77
N THR A 517 -33.55 -85.83 -31.69
CA THR A 517 -32.39 -84.94 -31.74
C THR A 517 -32.81 -83.52 -32.14
N ALA A 518 -33.72 -83.37 -33.10
CA ALA A 518 -34.30 -82.10 -33.50
C ALA A 518 -35.16 -81.49 -32.39
N GLU A 519 -36.01 -82.27 -31.72
CA GLU A 519 -36.82 -81.84 -30.55
C GLU A 519 -35.93 -81.34 -29.40
N PHE A 520 -34.81 -82.02 -29.12
CA PHE A 520 -33.86 -81.57 -28.11
C PHE A 520 -33.18 -80.25 -28.50
N GLN A 521 -32.79 -80.09 -29.77
CA GLN A 521 -32.25 -78.83 -30.27
C GLN A 521 -33.30 -77.70 -30.25
N ILE A 522 -34.55 -78.00 -30.61
CA ILE A 522 -35.69 -77.07 -30.51
C ILE A 522 -35.87 -76.65 -29.04
N GLN A 523 -35.90 -77.58 -28.08
CA GLN A 523 -35.98 -77.22 -26.65
C GLN A 523 -34.80 -76.35 -26.18
N GLN A 524 -33.58 -76.56 -26.67
CA GLN A 524 -32.45 -75.69 -26.35
C GLN A 524 -32.63 -74.30 -26.96
N LEU A 525 -33.09 -74.21 -28.20
CA LEU A 525 -33.40 -72.95 -28.88
C LEU A 525 -34.56 -72.23 -28.20
N GLU A 526 -35.63 -72.93 -27.79
CA GLU A 526 -36.73 -72.39 -27.00
C GLU A 526 -36.26 -71.86 -25.65
N ARG A 527 -35.37 -72.55 -24.94
CA ARG A 527 -34.75 -72.04 -23.69
C ARG A 527 -33.82 -70.84 -23.93
N ARG A 528 -33.22 -70.70 -25.11
CA ARG A 528 -32.44 -69.50 -25.50
C ARG A 528 -33.36 -68.35 -25.91
N VAL A 529 -34.43 -68.62 -26.64
CA VAL A 529 -35.46 -67.67 -27.06
C VAL A 529 -36.29 -67.19 -25.88
N ALA A 530 -36.62 -68.05 -24.91
CA ALA A 530 -37.28 -67.66 -23.65
C ALA A 530 -36.40 -66.69 -22.85
N ARG A 531 -35.10 -66.99 -22.72
CA ARG A 531 -34.12 -66.07 -22.10
C ARG A 531 -33.97 -64.76 -22.88
N ALA A 532 -33.96 -64.79 -24.21
CA ALA A 532 -33.93 -63.58 -25.05
C ALA A 532 -35.24 -62.77 -24.98
N LYS A 533 -36.39 -63.43 -24.83
CA LYS A 533 -37.72 -62.83 -24.60
C LYS A 533 -37.93 -62.37 -23.14
N GLY A 534 -36.90 -62.41 -22.29
CA GLY A 534 -36.92 -61.89 -20.92
C GLY A 534 -37.50 -62.83 -19.86
N ILE A 535 -37.85 -64.08 -20.22
CA ILE A 535 -38.27 -65.10 -19.25
C ILE A 535 -37.00 -65.72 -18.64
N ARG A 536 -36.63 -65.20 -17.46
CA ARG A 536 -35.54 -65.70 -16.61
C ARG A 536 -36.07 -66.68 -15.56
N SER A 537 -35.17 -67.46 -14.96
CA SER A 537 -35.51 -68.31 -13.81
C SER A 537 -35.99 -67.45 -12.64
N ASP A 538 -36.89 -67.97 -11.80
CA ASP A 538 -37.44 -67.19 -10.67
C ASP A 538 -36.37 -66.74 -9.68
N ASP A 539 -35.28 -67.50 -9.52
CA ASP A 539 -34.17 -67.10 -8.66
C ASP A 539 -33.29 -66.00 -9.28
N GLU A 540 -33.03 -66.06 -10.59
CA GLU A 540 -32.40 -64.94 -11.33
C GLU A 540 -33.28 -63.67 -11.24
N LYS A 541 -34.61 -63.84 -11.35
CA LYS A 541 -35.59 -62.77 -11.25
C LYS A 541 -35.64 -62.16 -9.85
N LYS A 542 -35.53 -62.96 -8.78
CA LYS A 542 -35.38 -62.46 -7.40
C LYS A 542 -34.09 -61.67 -7.21
N VAL A 543 -32.95 -62.20 -7.68
CA VAL A 543 -31.65 -61.51 -7.57
C VAL A 543 -31.66 -60.19 -8.33
N LEU A 544 -32.17 -60.18 -9.56
CA LEU A 544 -32.27 -58.96 -10.37
C LEU A 544 -33.28 -57.96 -9.78
N ASN A 545 -34.43 -58.40 -9.29
CA ASN A 545 -35.40 -57.51 -8.62
C ASN A 545 -34.82 -56.92 -7.32
N LYS A 546 -34.04 -57.69 -6.56
CA LYS A 546 -33.31 -57.18 -5.38
C LYS A 546 -32.29 -56.13 -5.80
N ARG A 547 -31.51 -56.38 -6.87
CA ARG A 547 -30.54 -55.40 -7.38
C ARG A 547 -31.21 -54.14 -7.94
N ILE A 548 -32.37 -54.27 -8.58
CA ILE A 548 -33.21 -53.13 -9.02
C ILE A 548 -33.75 -52.35 -7.82
N ALA A 549 -34.13 -53.02 -6.73
CA ALA A 549 -34.56 -52.33 -5.50
C ALA A 549 -33.40 -51.59 -4.82
N GLU A 550 -32.23 -52.24 -4.70
CA GLU A 550 -30.98 -51.62 -4.21
C GLU A 550 -30.63 -50.38 -5.04
N CYS A 551 -30.53 -50.49 -6.37
CA CYS A 551 -30.21 -49.35 -7.24
C CYS A 551 -31.32 -48.27 -7.28
N LYS A 552 -32.59 -48.61 -7.05
CA LYS A 552 -33.66 -47.61 -6.89
C LYS A 552 -33.53 -46.84 -5.59
N GLN A 553 -33.19 -47.53 -4.50
CA GLN A 553 -32.96 -46.91 -3.19
C GLN A 553 -31.71 -46.01 -3.22
N GLU A 554 -30.64 -46.44 -3.89
CA GLU A 554 -29.45 -45.61 -4.18
C GLU A 554 -29.82 -44.38 -5.03
N LEU A 555 -30.65 -44.54 -6.06
CA LEU A 555 -31.12 -43.44 -6.92
C LEU A 555 -32.00 -42.44 -6.16
N GLU A 556 -32.96 -42.90 -5.34
CA GLU A 556 -33.80 -42.03 -4.51
C GLU A 556 -32.96 -41.29 -3.45
N ALA A 557 -32.00 -41.98 -2.82
CA ALA A 557 -31.04 -41.35 -1.91
C ALA A 557 -30.24 -40.24 -2.62
N ALA A 558 -29.65 -40.54 -3.79
CA ALA A 558 -28.91 -39.58 -4.58
C ALA A 558 -29.79 -38.40 -5.07
N GLN A 559 -31.04 -38.67 -5.46
CA GLN A 559 -32.01 -37.63 -5.84
C GLN A 559 -32.38 -36.74 -4.66
N SER A 560 -32.60 -37.31 -3.47
CA SER A 560 -32.89 -36.54 -2.25
C SER A 560 -31.70 -35.68 -1.82
N GLN A 561 -30.48 -36.22 -1.90
CA GLN A 561 -29.24 -35.50 -1.60
C GLN A 561 -28.99 -34.37 -2.62
N ASN A 562 -29.22 -34.63 -3.91
CA ASN A 562 -29.15 -33.59 -4.95
C ASN A 562 -30.21 -32.50 -4.74
N GLY A 563 -31.46 -32.87 -4.39
CA GLY A 563 -32.51 -31.90 -4.03
C GLY A 563 -32.13 -31.04 -2.81
N MET A 564 -31.52 -31.63 -1.79
CA MET A 564 -30.98 -30.90 -0.63
C MET A 564 -29.85 -29.97 -1.05
N LEU A 565 -28.88 -30.43 -1.84
CA LEU A 565 -27.76 -29.62 -2.33
C LEU A 565 -28.24 -28.45 -3.21
N LEU A 566 -29.19 -28.68 -4.12
CA LEU A 566 -29.81 -27.62 -4.93
C LEU A 566 -30.52 -26.56 -4.06
N SER A 567 -31.17 -26.98 -2.97
CA SER A 567 -31.77 -26.05 -2.01
C SER A 567 -30.72 -25.22 -1.26
N GLN A 568 -29.59 -25.83 -0.89
CA GLN A 568 -28.47 -25.15 -0.25
C GLN A 568 -27.76 -24.18 -1.21
N VAL A 569 -27.51 -24.58 -2.46
CA VAL A 569 -26.95 -23.72 -3.51
C VAL A 569 -27.85 -22.50 -3.72
N LYS A 570 -29.18 -22.69 -3.83
CA LYS A 570 -30.12 -21.57 -3.97
C LYS A 570 -30.07 -20.62 -2.76
N ASN A 571 -30.04 -21.15 -1.53
CA ASN A 571 -29.93 -20.32 -0.33
C ASN A 571 -28.61 -19.53 -0.32
N LEU A 572 -27.49 -20.17 -0.65
CA LEU A 572 -26.18 -19.53 -0.78
C LEU A 572 -26.15 -18.47 -1.90
N GLU A 573 -26.86 -18.68 -3.02
CA GLU A 573 -27.01 -17.67 -4.08
C GLU A 573 -27.85 -16.46 -3.64
N ASP A 574 -28.88 -16.67 -2.82
CA ASP A 574 -29.72 -15.60 -2.26
C ASP A 574 -28.96 -14.83 -1.17
N GLU A 575 -28.19 -15.51 -0.31
CA GLU A 575 -27.23 -14.91 0.63
C GLU A 575 -26.11 -14.14 -0.08
N LEU A 576 -25.54 -14.69 -1.15
CA LEU A 576 -24.55 -14.02 -2.00
C LEU A 576 -25.13 -12.77 -2.67
N ARG A 577 -26.40 -12.80 -3.09
CA ARG A 577 -27.12 -11.62 -3.61
C ARG A 577 -27.48 -10.61 -2.52
N SER A 578 -27.67 -11.05 -1.28
CA SER A 578 -27.87 -10.17 -0.13
C SER A 578 -26.56 -9.46 0.25
N THR A 579 -25.48 -10.21 0.46
CA THR A 579 -24.14 -9.69 0.80
C THR A 579 -23.57 -8.79 -0.29
N LYS A 580 -23.75 -9.12 -1.59
CA LYS A 580 -23.39 -8.22 -2.69
C LYS A 580 -24.13 -6.87 -2.63
N ARG A 581 -25.43 -6.86 -2.30
CA ARG A 581 -26.20 -5.61 -2.13
C ARG A 581 -25.73 -4.82 -0.92
N ALA A 582 -25.46 -5.48 0.20
CA ALA A 582 -24.88 -4.83 1.39
C ALA A 582 -23.50 -4.22 1.09
N ALA A 583 -22.64 -4.94 0.36
CA ALA A 583 -21.32 -4.44 -0.06
C ALA A 583 -21.40 -3.23 -1.01
N VAL A 584 -22.37 -3.21 -1.93
CA VAL A 584 -22.63 -2.02 -2.77
C VAL A 584 -23.08 -0.84 -1.91
N SER A 585 -24.04 -1.02 -1.00
CA SER A 585 -24.51 0.03 -0.10
C SER A 585 -23.39 0.58 0.80
N ALA A 586 -22.56 -0.29 1.39
CA ALA A 586 -21.40 0.11 2.17
C ALA A 586 -20.34 0.86 1.32
N LYS A 587 -20.16 0.48 0.04
CA LYS A 587 -19.28 1.20 -0.90
C LYS A 587 -19.84 2.59 -1.25
N GLU A 588 -21.16 2.74 -1.34
CA GLU A 588 -21.84 4.03 -1.53
C GLU A 588 -21.63 4.93 -0.29
N GLN A 589 -21.94 4.44 0.91
CA GLN A 589 -21.71 5.14 2.17
C GLN A 589 -20.24 5.53 2.36
N ARG A 590 -19.29 4.67 1.96
CA ARG A 590 -17.86 5.00 2.00
C ARG A 590 -17.49 6.16 1.05
N LYS A 591 -18.13 6.27 -0.13
CA LYS A 591 -17.92 7.44 -1.01
C LYS A 591 -18.48 8.71 -0.37
N GLU A 592 -19.68 8.64 0.19
CA GLU A 592 -20.34 9.77 0.86
C GLU A 592 -19.52 10.27 2.05
N LEU A 593 -19.10 9.37 2.95
CA LEU A 593 -18.21 9.69 4.06
C LEU A 593 -16.84 10.22 3.58
N SER A 594 -16.30 9.68 2.49
CA SER A 594 -15.06 10.19 1.89
C SER A 594 -15.23 11.61 1.34
N ALA A 595 -16.35 11.92 0.69
CA ALA A 595 -16.66 13.27 0.22
C ALA A 595 -16.81 14.23 1.40
N ARG A 596 -17.59 13.85 2.42
CA ARG A 596 -17.78 14.66 3.63
C ARG A 596 -16.47 14.90 4.39
N LEU A 597 -15.56 13.92 4.39
CA LEU A 597 -14.23 14.06 4.97
C LEU A 597 -13.31 14.99 4.14
N HIS A 598 -13.50 15.08 2.83
CA HIS A 598 -12.81 16.09 2.01
C HIS A 598 -13.38 17.49 2.24
N GLU A 599 -14.69 17.64 2.35
CA GLU A 599 -15.35 18.91 2.73
C GLU A 599 -14.82 19.40 4.08
N LEU A 600 -14.86 18.55 5.13
CA LEU A 600 -14.34 18.89 6.46
C LEU A 600 -12.83 19.21 6.46
N LYS A 601 -12.03 18.57 5.61
CA LYS A 601 -10.60 18.92 5.44
C LYS A 601 -10.42 20.29 4.79
N LEU A 602 -11.25 20.65 3.81
CA LEU A 602 -11.23 21.97 3.19
C LEU A 602 -11.72 23.06 4.15
N GLU A 603 -12.77 22.79 4.94
CA GLU A 603 -13.24 23.66 6.02
C GLU A 603 -12.15 23.87 7.08
N ASN A 604 -11.49 22.79 7.55
CA ASN A 604 -10.38 22.88 8.49
C ASN A 604 -9.18 23.66 7.90
N GLY A 605 -8.76 23.38 6.67
CA GLY A 605 -7.66 24.13 6.03
C GLY A 605 -7.99 25.61 5.83
N SER A 606 -9.25 25.94 5.55
CA SER A 606 -9.72 27.34 5.51
C SER A 606 -9.68 28.00 6.89
N ALA A 607 -10.13 27.28 7.93
CA ALA A 607 -10.07 27.75 9.32
C ALA A 607 -8.63 27.91 9.83
N GLU A 608 -7.72 27.00 9.48
CA GLU A 608 -6.28 27.09 9.79
C GLU A 608 -5.63 28.29 9.11
N ASN A 609 -5.90 28.52 7.82
CA ASN A 609 -5.41 29.70 7.10
C ASN A 609 -5.97 31.01 7.70
N SER A 610 -7.25 31.02 8.07
CA SER A 610 -7.88 32.15 8.77
C SER A 610 -7.24 32.40 10.14
N LEU A 611 -7.00 31.34 10.91
CA LEU A 611 -6.32 31.40 12.22
C LEU A 611 -4.88 31.92 12.08
N GLN A 612 -4.11 31.45 11.09
CA GLN A 612 -2.78 32.00 10.79
C GLN A 612 -2.84 33.48 10.40
N GLY A 613 -3.85 33.90 9.64
CA GLY A 613 -4.11 35.30 9.34
C GLY A 613 -4.35 36.14 10.61
N ILE A 614 -5.19 35.64 11.52
CA ILE A 614 -5.49 36.28 12.81
C ILE A 614 -4.25 36.30 13.71
N MET A 615 -3.43 35.24 13.71
CA MET A 615 -2.17 35.19 14.47
C MET A 615 -1.19 36.26 13.98
N LYS A 616 -0.99 36.39 12.66
CA LYS A 616 -0.16 37.47 12.08
C LYS A 616 -0.70 38.84 12.43
N GLN A 617 -2.01 39.08 12.28
CA GLN A 617 -2.65 40.34 12.69
C GLN A 617 -2.45 40.65 14.19
N LYS A 618 -2.49 39.63 15.05
CA LYS A 618 -2.19 39.77 16.49
C LYS A 618 -0.72 40.10 16.72
N GLU A 619 0.20 39.45 16.03
CA GLU A 619 1.65 39.72 16.09
C GLU A 619 1.96 41.14 15.64
N ASP A 620 1.42 41.57 14.49
CA ASP A 620 1.50 42.94 13.98
C ASP A 620 0.90 43.94 15.00
N ALA A 621 -0.25 43.62 15.60
CA ALA A 621 -0.86 44.47 16.62
C ALA A 621 -0.02 44.53 17.92
N MET A 622 0.66 43.44 18.30
CA MET A 622 1.60 43.43 19.43
C MET A 622 2.84 44.27 19.15
N VAL A 623 3.45 44.14 17.96
CA VAL A 623 4.57 44.97 17.52
C VAL A 623 4.17 46.44 17.48
N ASN A 624 3.01 46.77 16.91
CA ASN A 624 2.48 48.13 16.92
C ASN A 624 2.21 48.64 18.35
N HIS A 625 1.69 47.81 19.25
CA HIS A 625 1.48 48.17 20.65
C HIS A 625 2.81 48.44 21.38
N ASP A 626 3.86 47.67 21.12
CA ASP A 626 5.18 47.89 21.71
C ASP A 626 5.91 49.09 21.10
N LEU A 627 5.75 49.35 19.79
CA LEU A 627 6.15 50.62 19.16
C LEU A 627 5.43 51.81 19.81
N MET A 628 4.13 51.70 20.08
CA MET A 628 3.36 52.73 20.78
C MET A 628 3.81 52.88 22.23
N LYS A 629 4.18 51.81 22.95
CA LYS A 629 4.82 51.91 24.28
C LYS A 629 6.15 52.63 24.21
N LEU A 630 6.98 52.37 23.20
CA LEU A 630 8.26 53.05 23.01
C LEU A 630 8.05 54.53 22.68
N GLN A 631 7.05 54.88 21.87
CA GLN A 631 6.66 56.27 21.63
C GLN A 631 6.13 56.95 22.91
N VAL A 632 5.24 56.30 23.67
CA VAL A 632 4.75 56.81 24.96
C VAL A 632 5.89 56.96 25.98
N LYS A 633 6.87 56.05 25.99
CA LYS A 633 8.07 56.19 26.82
C LYS A 633 8.91 57.38 26.36
N SER A 634 9.20 57.50 25.07
CA SER A 634 9.95 58.65 24.51
C SER A 634 9.26 59.98 24.81
N LEU A 635 7.94 60.07 24.66
CA LEU A 635 7.15 61.25 25.00
C LEU A 635 7.13 61.52 26.51
N ARG A 636 7.13 60.48 27.35
CA ARG A 636 7.25 60.61 28.81
C ARG A 636 8.65 61.08 29.22
N ASP A 637 9.70 60.55 28.62
CA ASP A 637 11.07 60.93 28.90
C ASP A 637 11.32 62.38 28.44
N GLN A 638 10.78 62.80 27.28
CA GLN A 638 10.72 64.20 26.85
C GLN A 638 9.90 65.08 27.80
N LEU A 639 8.74 64.61 28.29
CA LEU A 639 7.94 65.35 29.25
C LEU A 639 8.66 65.52 30.59
N ASN A 640 9.36 64.48 31.05
CA ASN A 640 10.21 64.54 32.25
C ASN A 640 11.36 65.51 32.04
N GLU A 641 12.08 65.46 30.90
CA GLU A 641 13.14 66.41 30.57
C GLU A 641 12.62 67.85 30.52
N ARG A 642 11.39 68.07 30.03
CA ARG A 642 10.72 69.38 30.06
C ARG A 642 10.31 69.78 31.48
N ALA A 643 9.84 68.84 32.30
CA ALA A 643 9.50 69.07 33.70
C ALA A 643 10.76 69.42 34.52
N ASP A 644 11.87 68.70 34.34
CA ASP A 644 13.16 68.99 34.98
C ASP A 644 13.71 70.35 34.55
N LYS A 645 13.56 70.72 33.26
CA LYS A 645 13.86 72.08 32.78
C LYS A 645 12.97 73.14 33.42
N VAL A 646 11.66 72.87 33.59
CA VAL A 646 10.73 73.79 34.28
C VAL A 646 11.09 73.90 35.75
N TYR A 647 11.31 72.79 36.48
CA TYR A 647 11.78 72.81 37.87
C TYR A 647 13.13 73.53 38.01
N GLY A 648 14.06 73.35 37.07
CA GLY A 648 15.32 74.09 37.01
C GLY A 648 15.12 75.59 36.82
N LEU A 649 14.20 75.99 35.93
CA LEU A 649 13.83 77.40 35.72
C LEU A 649 13.06 77.99 36.90
N GLU A 650 12.19 77.22 37.56
CA GLU A 650 11.46 77.62 38.76
C GLU A 650 12.40 77.77 39.96
N ASN A 651 13.35 76.85 40.14
CA ASN A 651 14.40 76.96 41.15
C ASN A 651 15.32 78.15 40.87
N ARG A 652 15.74 78.36 39.61
CA ARG A 652 16.53 79.55 39.22
C ARG A 652 15.74 80.84 39.41
N LYS A 653 14.45 80.86 39.08
CA LYS A 653 13.54 81.99 39.34
C LYS A 653 13.42 82.25 40.84
N PHE A 654 13.22 81.22 41.66
CA PHE A 654 13.14 81.34 43.11
C PHE A 654 14.45 81.84 43.72
N GLN A 655 15.60 81.35 43.26
CA GLN A 655 16.92 81.85 43.65
C GLN A 655 17.11 83.32 43.26
N LEU A 656 16.68 83.71 42.05
CA LEU A 656 16.70 85.11 41.60
C LEU A 656 15.72 85.98 42.42
N GLU A 657 14.52 85.51 42.74
CA GLU A 657 13.57 86.22 43.58
C GLU A 657 14.09 86.40 45.01
N MET A 658 14.71 85.37 45.59
CA MET A 658 15.37 85.44 46.90
C MET A 658 16.57 86.37 46.88
N SER A 659 17.46 86.26 45.89
CA SER A 659 18.60 87.15 45.71
C SER A 659 18.15 88.61 45.48
N MET A 660 17.07 88.85 44.73
CA MET A 660 16.48 90.18 44.56
C MET A 660 15.82 90.70 45.84
N GLN A 661 15.24 89.84 46.68
CA GLN A 661 14.75 90.22 48.00
C GLN A 661 15.89 90.55 48.98
N GLU A 662 16.99 89.81 48.94
CA GLU A 662 18.22 90.10 49.70
C GLU A 662 18.83 91.43 49.23
N ARG A 663 19.08 91.58 47.93
CA ARG A 663 19.55 92.82 47.30
C ARG A 663 18.64 94.02 47.63
N LYS A 664 17.32 93.82 47.66
CA LYS A 664 16.35 94.86 48.06
C LYS A 664 16.47 95.22 49.55
N LYS A 665 16.70 94.24 50.44
CA LYS A 665 16.97 94.48 51.87
C LYS A 665 18.33 95.17 52.07
N GLU A 666 19.37 94.77 51.34
CA GLU A 666 20.68 95.44 51.32
C GLU A 666 20.54 96.89 50.87
N ILE A 667 19.89 97.14 49.73
CA ILE A 667 19.60 98.49 49.22
C ILE A 667 18.77 99.29 50.24
N GLN A 668 17.80 98.67 50.91
CA GLN A 668 17.03 99.33 51.96
C GLN A 668 17.92 99.71 53.15
N VAL A 669 18.76 98.81 53.67
CA VAL A 669 19.72 99.10 54.75
C VAL A 669 20.73 100.18 54.34
N HIS A 670 21.23 100.14 53.11
CA HIS A 670 22.09 101.19 52.57
C HIS A 670 21.35 102.52 52.43
N SER A 671 20.10 102.53 51.97
CA SER A 671 19.27 103.73 51.86
C SER A 671 18.96 104.34 53.23
N ASP A 672 18.61 103.50 54.21
CA ASP A 672 18.33 103.93 55.58
C ASP A 672 19.61 104.41 56.28
N MET A 673 20.77 103.77 56.04
CA MET A 673 22.08 104.26 56.48
C MET A 673 22.42 105.62 55.85
N GLN A 674 22.20 105.80 54.54
CA GLN A 674 22.46 107.08 53.88
C GLN A 674 21.48 108.17 54.34
N ARG A 675 20.22 107.82 54.63
CA ARG A 675 19.22 108.73 55.23
C ARG A 675 19.63 109.12 56.66
N ALA A 676 20.17 108.19 57.44
CA ALA A 676 20.71 108.46 58.77
C ALA A 676 21.97 109.37 58.69
N ARG A 677 22.90 109.11 57.76
CA ARG A 677 24.06 109.97 57.49
C ARG A 677 23.65 111.38 57.05
N ALA A 678 22.66 111.49 56.16
CA ALA A 678 22.11 112.77 55.73
C ALA A 678 21.48 113.53 56.91
N LYS A 679 20.70 112.85 57.76
CA LYS A 679 20.11 113.44 58.97
C LYS A 679 21.17 113.93 59.96
N LEU A 680 22.23 113.15 60.21
CA LEU A 680 23.37 113.57 61.04
C LEU A 680 24.09 114.78 60.43
N ALA A 681 24.33 114.80 59.12
CA ALA A 681 24.93 115.95 58.44
C ALA A 681 24.03 117.20 58.47
N GLU A 682 22.70 117.04 58.44
CA GLU A 682 21.77 118.16 58.63
C GLU A 682 21.74 118.66 60.08
N GLU A 683 21.85 117.77 61.07
CA GLU A 683 22.00 118.10 62.49
C GLU A 683 23.32 118.83 62.75
N GLU A 684 24.44 118.39 62.17
CA GLU A 684 25.73 119.09 62.21
C GLU A 684 25.67 120.45 61.49
N ARG A 685 25.07 120.53 60.29
CA ARG A 685 24.84 121.80 59.59
C ARG A 685 24.00 122.76 60.44
N HIS A 686 22.97 122.26 61.12
CA HIS A 686 22.14 123.07 62.02
C HIS A 686 22.93 123.54 63.24
N LYS A 687 23.74 122.67 63.86
CA LYS A 687 24.64 123.00 64.96
C LYS A 687 25.63 124.10 64.56
N ILE A 688 26.32 123.94 63.44
CA ILE A 688 27.25 124.94 62.89
C ILE A 688 26.52 126.26 62.57
N ALA A 689 25.29 126.21 62.04
CA ALA A 689 24.50 127.41 61.79
C ALA A 689 24.10 128.14 63.09
N MET A 690 23.83 127.41 64.17
CA MET A 690 23.57 127.98 65.50
C MET A 690 24.85 128.56 66.13
N GLU A 691 25.98 127.85 66.06
CA GLU A 691 27.29 128.35 66.49
C GLU A 691 27.69 129.62 65.71
N ALA A 692 27.46 129.66 64.39
CA ALA A 692 27.70 130.84 63.56
C ALA A 692 26.77 132.01 63.93
N LYS A 693 25.52 131.74 64.34
CA LYS A 693 24.58 132.74 64.85
C LYS A 693 25.04 133.30 66.20
N ASP A 694 25.52 132.46 67.10
CA ASP A 694 26.07 132.88 68.38
C ASP A 694 27.39 133.66 68.22
N CYS A 695 28.25 133.26 67.29
CA CYS A 695 29.42 134.04 66.88
C CYS A 695 29.02 135.41 66.32
N LYS A 696 28.01 135.51 65.44
CA LYS A 696 27.49 136.81 64.97
C LYS A 696 26.94 137.66 66.12
N LEU A 697 26.21 137.08 67.07
CA LEU A 697 25.74 137.79 68.27
C LEU A 697 26.90 138.24 69.17
N ARG A 698 27.99 137.47 69.25
CA ARG A 698 29.20 137.81 70.01
C ARG A 698 30.00 138.92 69.33
N VAL A 699 30.07 138.93 68.00
CA VAL A 699 30.62 140.06 67.21
C VAL A 699 29.77 141.31 67.42
N GLN A 700 28.44 141.24 67.29
CA GLN A 700 27.56 142.39 67.58
C GLN A 700 27.68 142.93 69.01
N LYS A 701 27.92 142.05 70.00
CA LYS A 701 28.23 142.46 71.38
C LYS A 701 29.59 143.17 71.46
N LEU A 702 30.60 142.72 70.72
CA LEU A 702 31.92 143.35 70.67
C LEU A 702 31.91 144.68 69.91
N GLU A 703 31.19 144.78 68.79
CA GLU A 703 30.95 146.04 68.06
C GLU A 703 30.28 147.08 68.96
N LYS A 704 29.22 146.69 69.69
CA LYS A 704 28.57 147.56 70.69
C LYS A 704 29.53 147.97 71.82
N LYS A 705 30.42 147.08 72.24
CA LYS A 705 31.41 147.35 73.30
C LYS A 705 32.55 148.25 72.81
N PHE A 706 32.95 148.14 71.55
CA PHE A 706 33.94 149.01 70.92
C PHE A 706 33.37 150.42 70.69
N ALA A 707 32.09 150.50 70.29
CA ALA A 707 31.37 151.77 70.15
C ALA A 707 31.19 152.53 71.49
N THR A 708 31.11 151.84 72.63
CA THR A 708 31.12 152.49 73.95
C THR A 708 32.52 152.86 74.46
N ILE A 709 33.58 152.18 74.03
CA ILE A 709 34.97 152.52 74.42
C ILE A 709 35.51 153.72 73.61
N ALA A 710 34.98 153.99 72.42
CA ALA A 710 35.40 155.10 71.56
C ALA A 710 34.92 156.51 71.99
N LYS A 711 34.51 156.73 73.26
CA LYS A 711 34.06 158.03 73.77
C LYS A 711 34.57 158.36 75.19
N SER A 712 35.79 158.91 75.25
CA SER A 712 36.30 159.85 76.28
C SER A 712 36.69 159.30 77.68
N PRO A 713 37.56 160.03 78.45
CA PRO A 713 38.86 159.46 78.85
C PRO A 713 39.30 159.75 80.31
N GLU A 714 40.64 159.71 80.56
CA GLU A 714 41.42 160.09 81.76
C GLU A 714 41.37 159.10 82.95
N VAL A 715 42.40 158.85 83.78
CA VAL A 715 43.87 159.13 83.95
C VAL A 715 44.10 159.35 85.46
N GLY A 716 45.20 158.80 85.99
CA GLY A 716 45.71 159.06 87.35
C GLY A 716 45.98 157.78 88.15
N GLU A 717 47.05 157.68 88.94
CA GLU A 717 48.27 158.50 89.04
C GLU A 717 49.32 157.70 89.82
N ASP A 718 50.59 157.86 89.43
CA ASP A 718 51.83 157.85 90.24
C ASP A 718 52.18 156.74 91.27
N GLY A 719 53.46 156.44 91.51
CA GLY A 719 54.67 157.09 91.00
C GLY A 719 55.59 157.66 92.07
N GLU A 720 55.18 157.70 93.34
CA GLU A 720 55.97 157.94 94.56
C GLU A 720 55.16 157.39 95.77
N GLU A 721 55.68 157.04 96.95
CA GLU A 721 56.90 157.48 97.67
C GLU A 721 57.78 156.31 98.21
N ARG A 722 58.88 156.62 98.90
CA ARG A 722 59.79 155.70 99.61
C ARG A 722 59.92 156.06 101.10
N SER A 723 60.37 155.12 101.94
CA SER A 723 60.86 155.42 103.30
C SER A 723 62.10 154.59 103.67
N GLN A 724 62.94 155.12 104.57
CA GLN A 724 64.36 154.80 104.70
C GLN A 724 64.78 154.63 106.18
N ALA A 725 64.78 153.40 106.72
CA ALA A 725 65.20 153.14 108.11
C ALA A 725 65.77 151.73 108.41
N TYR A 726 65.27 150.65 107.78
CA TYR A 726 65.51 149.28 108.28
C TYR A 726 66.93 148.72 108.06
N PHE A 727 67.68 149.23 107.07
CA PHE A 727 68.97 148.64 106.64
C PHE A 727 70.14 148.77 107.62
N VAL A 728 70.00 149.47 108.75
CA VAL A 728 71.14 149.82 109.63
C VAL A 728 71.39 148.81 110.76
N ILE A 729 70.38 148.03 111.18
CA ILE A 729 70.47 147.24 112.43
C ILE A 729 70.91 145.77 112.20
N ALA A 730 70.49 145.14 111.10
CA ALA A 730 70.68 143.70 110.90
C ALA A 730 72.10 143.26 110.49
N ALA A 731 72.94 144.17 109.99
CA ALA A 731 74.24 143.83 109.42
C ALA A 731 75.38 143.68 110.44
N ALA A 732 75.24 144.24 111.65
CA ALA A 732 76.32 144.32 112.64
C ALA A 732 76.50 143.03 113.47
N GLN A 733 75.41 142.34 113.81
CA GLN A 733 75.44 141.21 114.74
C GLN A 733 76.08 139.94 114.15
N ARG A 734 75.94 139.71 112.84
CA ARG A 734 76.32 138.46 112.17
C ARG A 734 77.83 138.24 111.97
N ARG A 735 78.68 139.13 112.49
CA ARG A 735 80.12 139.17 112.21
C ARG A 735 81.00 138.72 113.39
N GLU A 736 80.44 138.57 114.59
CA GLU A 736 81.19 138.18 115.80
C GLU A 736 81.03 136.68 116.16
N GLU A 737 79.93 136.05 115.74
CA GLU A 737 79.62 134.63 116.04
C GLU A 737 80.55 133.66 115.29
N LEU A 738 80.81 133.93 114.00
CA LEU A 738 81.59 133.08 113.09
C LEU A 738 83.08 132.88 113.45
N GLN A 739 83.61 133.62 114.44
CA GLN A 739 85.02 133.53 114.83
C GLN A 739 85.26 132.65 116.06
N ARG A 740 84.22 132.16 116.76
CA ARG A 740 84.36 131.19 117.86
C ARG A 740 84.25 129.72 117.42
N GLU A 741 83.49 129.43 116.37
CA GLU A 741 83.29 128.05 115.88
C GLU A 741 84.54 127.44 115.20
N GLY A 742 85.52 128.27 114.81
CA GLY A 742 86.73 127.82 114.13
C GLY A 742 87.70 127.04 115.04
N ASP A 743 87.84 127.43 116.31
CA ASP A 743 88.87 126.90 117.20
C ASP A 743 88.53 125.51 117.79
N GLU A 744 87.26 125.10 117.77
CA GLU A 744 86.83 123.79 118.31
C GLU A 744 87.03 122.63 117.32
N LEU A 745 86.89 122.88 116.01
CA LEU A 745 86.98 121.85 114.97
C LEU A 745 88.39 121.25 114.80
N ASP A 746 89.44 122.02 115.05
CA ASP A 746 90.83 121.56 114.96
C ASP A 746 91.20 120.50 116.02
N ALA A 747 90.41 120.37 117.09
CA ALA A 747 90.62 119.36 118.13
C ALA A 747 90.13 117.97 117.71
N GLU A 748 89.01 117.88 116.99
CA GLU A 748 88.38 116.59 116.62
C GLU A 748 89.18 115.82 115.57
N ILE A 749 89.82 116.54 114.62
CA ILE A 749 90.62 115.98 113.52
C ILE A 749 91.71 115.02 114.03
N ARG A 750 92.31 115.29 115.20
CA ARG A 750 93.39 114.49 115.80
C ARG A 750 92.91 113.19 116.46
N LYS A 751 91.60 113.01 116.66
CA LYS A 751 91.03 111.79 117.21
C LYS A 751 90.73 110.78 116.08
N ALA A 752 90.07 111.25 115.02
CA ALA A 752 89.76 110.44 113.83
C ALA A 752 91.00 109.78 113.20
N THR A 753 92.16 110.45 113.21
CA THR A 753 93.40 109.91 112.62
C THR A 753 93.93 108.63 113.30
N ARG A 754 93.54 108.34 114.55
CA ARG A 754 93.93 107.09 115.24
C ARG A 754 92.97 105.93 114.96
N GLU A 755 91.69 106.22 114.76
CA GLU A 755 90.67 105.20 114.49
C GLU A 755 90.83 104.61 113.08
N ILE A 756 91.29 105.40 112.11
CA ILE A 756 91.59 104.95 110.73
C ILE A 756 92.62 103.81 110.70
N ARG A 757 93.70 103.89 111.49
CA ARG A 757 94.77 102.87 111.47
C ARG A 757 94.33 101.49 111.98
N ALA A 758 93.42 101.44 112.94
CA ALA A 758 92.89 100.17 113.44
C ALA A 758 91.97 99.50 112.40
N LEU A 759 91.25 100.30 111.60
CA LEU A 759 90.40 99.79 110.52
C LEU A 759 91.23 99.23 109.36
N GLU A 760 92.35 99.86 109.00
CA GLU A 760 93.28 99.38 107.96
C GLU A 760 93.78 97.95 108.23
N GLU A 761 94.11 97.64 109.49
CA GLU A 761 94.61 96.31 109.89
C GLU A 761 93.51 95.24 109.77
N THR A 762 92.30 95.51 110.27
CA THR A 762 91.16 94.56 110.10
C THR A 762 90.72 94.36 108.64
N LEU A 763 90.93 95.36 107.78
CA LEU A 763 90.62 95.25 106.35
C LEU A 763 91.60 94.32 105.63
N ALA A 764 92.86 94.25 106.08
CA ALA A 764 93.88 93.37 105.49
C ALA A 764 93.53 91.89 105.67
N ASP A 765 93.16 91.48 106.89
CA ASP A 765 92.79 90.09 107.20
C ASP A 765 91.53 89.65 106.45
N ILE A 766 90.50 90.51 106.40
CA ILE A 766 89.26 90.23 105.65
C ILE A 766 89.55 90.08 104.15
N ASN A 767 90.45 90.89 103.58
CA ASN A 767 90.84 90.77 102.17
C ASN A 767 91.62 89.48 101.88
N ALA A 768 92.49 89.04 102.79
CA ALA A 768 93.22 87.77 102.65
C ALA A 768 92.28 86.56 102.64
N ILE A 769 91.28 86.53 103.52
CA ILE A 769 90.28 85.45 103.59
C ILE A 769 89.34 85.50 102.37
N ASN A 770 88.82 86.68 102.02
CA ASN A 770 87.97 86.84 100.83
C ASN A 770 88.70 86.50 99.53
N SER A 771 90.02 86.69 99.46
CA SER A 771 90.86 86.22 98.35
C SER A 771 90.86 84.68 98.27
N LYS A 772 91.15 83.98 99.38
CA LYS A 772 91.16 82.51 99.43
C LYS A 772 89.77 81.89 99.17
N SER A 773 88.69 82.46 99.72
CA SER A 773 87.34 81.98 99.43
C SER A 773 86.91 82.26 97.98
N ARG A 774 87.37 83.36 97.37
CA ARG A 774 87.16 83.62 95.93
C ARG A 774 87.95 82.65 95.06
N THR A 775 89.20 82.32 95.36
CA THR A 775 89.96 81.35 94.55
C THR A 775 89.43 79.93 94.70
N ALA A 776 88.98 79.53 95.88
CA ALA A 776 88.26 78.27 96.09
C ALA A 776 86.95 78.22 95.28
N ALA A 777 86.12 79.26 95.33
CA ALA A 777 84.87 79.33 94.57
C ALA A 777 85.06 79.52 93.05
N HIS A 778 86.21 80.03 92.61
CA HIS A 778 86.54 80.20 91.18
C HIS A 778 87.26 79.00 90.55
N ARG A 779 87.57 77.93 91.29
CA ARG A 779 88.18 76.70 90.73
C ARG A 779 87.14 75.82 89.99
N ALA A 780 86.32 76.44 89.15
CA ALA A 780 85.51 75.74 88.15
C ALA A 780 86.45 75.08 87.13
N ASN A 781 86.70 73.79 87.31
CA ASN A 781 87.65 73.03 86.50
C ASN A 781 87.25 73.10 85.01
N PRO A 782 88.06 73.66 84.11
CA PRO A 782 87.71 73.83 82.69
C PRO A 782 87.64 72.52 81.89
N LYS A 783 87.99 71.37 82.51
CA LYS A 783 87.75 70.01 82.00
C LYS A 783 86.54 69.31 82.65
N SER A 784 85.81 69.95 83.58
CA SER A 784 84.61 69.40 84.21
C SER A 784 83.53 69.03 83.18
N HIS A 785 82.73 68.00 83.50
CA HIS A 785 81.59 67.56 82.69
C HIS A 785 80.67 68.74 82.34
N ASP A 786 80.30 69.57 83.31
CA ASP A 786 79.43 70.74 83.12
C ASP A 786 80.02 71.79 82.17
N ALA A 787 81.35 71.94 82.12
CA ALA A 787 82.02 72.86 81.19
C ALA A 787 82.05 72.29 79.76
N MET A 788 82.12 70.97 79.61
CA MET A 788 82.00 70.28 78.32
C MET A 788 80.55 70.22 77.84
N GLU A 789 79.59 69.98 78.73
CA GLU A 789 78.16 70.05 78.45
C GLU A 789 77.73 71.46 78.11
N LEU A 790 78.19 72.50 78.81
CA LEU A 790 77.89 73.88 78.42
C LEU A 790 78.41 74.18 77.01
N ARG A 791 79.60 73.68 76.63
CA ARG A 791 80.11 73.79 75.24
C ARG A 791 79.31 72.95 74.24
N ARG A 792 78.83 71.76 74.64
CA ARG A 792 77.97 70.90 73.81
C ARG A 792 76.61 71.55 73.58
N VAL A 793 75.93 71.96 74.65
CA VAL A 793 74.65 72.69 74.64
C VAL A 793 74.77 74.03 73.94
N VAL A 794 75.87 74.78 74.06
CA VAL A 794 76.08 75.99 73.24
C VAL A 794 76.17 75.64 71.75
N ARG A 795 76.93 74.63 71.33
CA ARG A 795 76.96 74.22 69.91
C ARG A 795 75.62 73.63 69.42
N GLU A 796 74.95 72.84 70.26
CA GLU A 796 73.63 72.27 69.95
C GLU A 796 72.57 73.37 69.87
N THR A 797 72.61 74.39 70.73
CA THR A 797 71.72 75.55 70.64
C THR A 797 72.09 76.51 69.51
N GLU A 798 73.35 76.63 69.11
CA GLU A 798 73.76 77.34 67.89
C GLU A 798 73.30 76.60 66.63
N ALA A 799 73.49 75.27 66.55
CA ALA A 799 72.99 74.46 65.44
C ALA A 799 71.44 74.40 65.41
N ALA A 800 70.79 74.33 66.57
CA ALA A 800 69.34 74.45 66.68
C ALA A 800 68.85 75.86 66.32
N ARG A 801 69.61 76.91 66.65
CA ARG A 801 69.33 78.29 66.26
C ARG A 801 69.51 78.50 64.75
N ASP A 802 70.51 77.90 64.13
CA ASP A 802 70.74 77.96 62.68
C ASP A 802 69.73 77.14 61.89
N THR A 803 69.34 75.95 62.38
CA THR A 803 68.25 75.18 61.78
C THR A 803 66.89 75.84 62.03
N ALA A 804 66.66 76.45 63.20
CA ALA A 804 65.48 77.28 63.46
C ALA A 804 65.51 78.58 62.63
N PHE A 805 66.67 79.15 62.32
CA PHE A 805 66.81 80.32 61.46
C PHE A 805 66.57 79.95 59.99
N LYS A 806 67.09 78.81 59.52
CA LYS A 806 66.77 78.23 58.20
C LYS A 806 65.28 77.93 58.09
N LYS A 807 64.70 77.21 59.05
CA LYS A 807 63.25 76.94 59.11
C LYS A 807 62.41 78.21 59.29
N LYS A 808 62.88 79.23 60.01
CA LYS A 808 62.21 80.54 60.11
C LYS A 808 62.30 81.32 58.78
N LYS A 809 63.39 81.18 58.03
CA LYS A 809 63.57 81.77 56.70
C LYS A 809 62.75 81.03 55.62
N GLU A 810 62.63 79.71 55.72
CA GLU A 810 61.72 78.89 54.91
C GLU A 810 60.26 79.14 55.28
N LEU A 811 59.95 79.29 56.58
CA LEU A 811 58.62 79.69 57.03
C LEU A 811 58.30 81.13 56.62
N GLN A 812 59.27 82.05 56.62
CA GLN A 812 59.09 83.40 56.10
C GLN A 812 58.94 83.43 54.58
N ARG A 813 59.62 82.54 53.84
CA ARG A 813 59.35 82.30 52.41
C ARG A 813 57.94 81.75 52.23
N LEU A 814 57.60 80.63 52.84
CA LEU A 814 56.26 80.03 52.76
C LEU A 814 55.15 80.97 53.27
N ILE A 815 55.40 81.86 54.22
CA ILE A 815 54.45 82.92 54.63
C ILE A 815 54.40 84.05 53.60
N ALA A 816 55.51 84.41 52.95
CA ALA A 816 55.52 85.36 51.85
C ALA A 816 54.82 84.76 50.62
N ASP A 817 55.17 83.55 50.20
CA ASP A 817 54.55 82.77 49.13
C ASP A 817 53.05 82.57 49.40
N LEU A 818 52.64 82.18 50.62
CA LEU A 818 51.23 82.01 50.98
C LEU A 818 50.50 83.35 51.15
N ALA A 819 51.19 84.45 51.47
CA ALA A 819 50.62 85.80 51.43
C ALA A 819 50.54 86.36 50.01
N GLU A 820 51.45 85.97 49.12
CA GLU A 820 51.46 86.32 47.70
C GLU A 820 50.40 85.51 46.95
N ASP A 821 50.26 84.21 47.23
CA ASP A 821 49.16 83.37 46.77
C ASP A 821 47.82 83.81 47.36
N LYS A 822 47.74 84.23 48.63
CA LYS A 822 46.51 84.86 49.16
C LYS A 822 46.20 86.17 48.44
N ARG A 823 47.18 87.04 48.23
CA ARG A 823 46.99 88.26 47.43
C ARG A 823 46.63 87.95 45.98
N ARG A 824 47.14 86.85 45.41
CA ARG A 824 46.83 86.40 44.05
C ARG A 824 45.44 85.80 43.98
N ILE A 825 44.99 85.08 45.01
CA ILE A 825 43.62 84.58 45.16
C ILE A 825 42.65 85.72 45.45
N GLU A 826 43.03 86.73 46.22
CA GLU A 826 42.25 87.96 46.45
C GLU A 826 42.20 88.81 45.18
N GLN A 827 43.30 88.95 44.44
CA GLN A 827 43.33 89.59 43.13
C GLN A 827 42.54 88.79 42.08
N LEU A 828 42.57 87.47 42.10
CA LEU A 828 41.75 86.63 41.21
C LEU A 828 40.27 86.65 41.62
N HIS A 829 39.95 86.77 42.92
CA HIS A 829 38.58 87.00 43.37
C HIS A 829 38.09 88.39 43.01
N GLU A 830 38.91 89.43 43.16
CA GLU A 830 38.53 90.79 42.79
C GLU A 830 38.52 90.94 41.26
N GLN A 831 39.37 90.24 40.50
CA GLN A 831 39.29 90.15 39.04
C GLN A 831 38.07 89.34 38.59
N ALA A 832 37.70 88.25 39.27
CA ALA A 832 36.49 87.49 38.98
C ALA A 832 35.23 88.27 39.38
N LYS A 833 35.29 89.07 40.45
CA LYS A 833 34.23 89.97 40.90
C LYS A 833 34.09 91.17 39.97
N VAL A 834 35.18 91.81 39.56
CA VAL A 834 35.18 92.87 38.54
C VAL A 834 34.77 92.30 37.17
N ALA A 835 35.17 91.08 36.80
CA ALA A 835 34.68 90.42 35.59
C ALA A 835 33.20 90.06 35.69
N SER A 836 32.71 89.66 36.87
CA SER A 836 31.29 89.41 37.13
C SER A 836 30.47 90.70 37.18
N GLU A 837 31.01 91.80 37.72
CA GLU A 837 30.40 93.12 37.75
C GLU A 837 30.43 93.76 36.36
N ASN A 838 31.49 93.56 35.58
CA ASN A 838 31.59 93.94 34.17
C ASN A 838 30.65 93.08 33.30
N SER A 839 30.51 91.78 33.56
CA SER A 839 29.51 90.94 32.89
C SER A 839 28.10 91.39 33.24
N LEU A 840 27.80 91.65 34.52
CA LEU A 840 26.51 92.15 34.97
C LEU A 840 26.22 93.56 34.40
N HIS A 841 27.24 94.40 34.28
CA HIS A 841 27.13 95.72 33.64
C HIS A 841 26.94 95.59 32.14
N LEU A 842 27.67 94.69 31.46
CA LEU A 842 27.49 94.40 30.04
C LEU A 842 26.09 93.85 29.76
N ASP A 843 25.61 92.91 30.57
CA ASP A 843 24.26 92.36 30.52
C ASP A 843 23.21 93.46 30.78
N GLN A 844 23.42 94.35 31.76
CA GLN A 844 22.55 95.50 32.01
C GLN A 844 22.57 96.52 30.86
N THR A 845 23.73 96.81 30.26
CA THR A 845 23.80 97.65 29.07
C THR A 845 23.19 96.96 27.86
N HIS A 846 23.26 95.63 27.77
CA HIS A 846 22.59 94.85 26.73
C HIS A 846 21.07 94.88 26.91
N GLU A 847 20.56 94.68 28.12
CA GLU A 847 19.13 94.86 28.43
C GLU A 847 18.65 96.29 28.18
N GLN A 848 19.45 97.31 28.51
CA GLN A 848 19.15 98.71 28.20
C GLN A 848 19.15 98.96 26.69
N VAL A 849 20.15 98.49 25.94
CA VAL A 849 20.20 98.61 24.47
C VAL A 849 19.06 97.82 23.81
N VAL A 850 18.69 96.64 24.32
CA VAL A 850 17.53 95.88 23.83
C VAL A 850 16.22 96.60 24.13
N ALA A 851 16.08 97.22 25.31
CA ALA A 851 14.93 98.05 25.66
C ALA A 851 14.87 99.35 24.83
N GLU A 852 16.00 99.99 24.56
CA GLU A 852 16.12 101.14 23.68
C GLU A 852 15.84 100.79 22.22
N VAL A 853 16.35 99.67 21.70
CA VAL A 853 16.01 99.12 20.38
C VAL A 853 14.52 98.80 20.32
N GLY A 854 13.94 98.20 21.37
CA GLY A 854 12.49 97.97 21.45
C GLY A 854 11.66 99.25 21.47
N GLN A 855 12.11 100.28 22.20
CA GLN A 855 11.47 101.60 22.21
C GLN A 855 11.64 102.33 20.88
N GLN A 856 12.83 102.30 20.28
CA GLN A 856 13.12 102.85 18.96
C GLN A 856 12.28 102.15 17.91
N GLN A 857 12.17 100.82 17.92
CA GLN A 857 11.30 100.05 17.02
C GLN A 857 9.84 100.45 17.20
N ALA A 858 9.34 100.56 18.44
CA ALA A 858 7.97 101.01 18.71
C ALA A 858 7.74 102.49 18.31
N GLN A 859 8.75 103.35 18.39
CA GLN A 859 8.72 104.71 17.85
C GLN A 859 8.73 104.70 16.33
N LEU A 860 9.53 103.82 15.70
CA LEU A 860 9.61 103.60 14.25
C LEU A 860 8.27 103.10 13.71
N ASP A 861 7.60 102.17 14.41
CA ASP A 861 6.28 101.66 14.04
C ASP A 861 5.19 102.73 14.19
N ARG A 862 5.24 103.54 15.27
CA ARG A 862 4.35 104.71 15.43
C ARG A 862 4.60 105.78 14.36
N ALA A 863 5.86 106.06 14.05
CA ALA A 863 6.26 107.00 13.00
C ALA A 863 5.85 106.49 11.62
N ASN A 864 6.04 105.19 11.34
CA ASN A 864 5.58 104.53 10.12
C ASN A 864 4.06 104.52 10.00
N ALA A 865 3.32 104.33 11.10
CA ALA A 865 1.87 104.43 11.12
C ALA A 865 1.41 105.85 10.78
N LYS A 866 1.96 106.88 11.44
CA LYS A 866 1.71 108.29 11.11
C LYS A 866 2.13 108.63 9.68
N LEU A 867 3.26 108.12 9.20
CA LEU A 867 3.76 108.35 7.84
C LEU A 867 2.91 107.60 6.78
N ARG A 868 2.21 106.51 7.15
CA ARG A 868 1.16 105.91 6.30
C ARG A 868 -0.09 106.79 6.30
N GLU A 869 -0.53 107.24 7.47
CA GLU A 869 -1.70 108.12 7.63
C GLU A 869 -1.54 109.46 6.89
N HIS A 870 -0.40 110.15 7.05
CA HIS A 870 -0.08 111.36 6.30
C HIS A 870 0.12 111.09 4.80
N ARG A 871 0.68 109.94 4.38
CA ARG A 871 0.69 109.54 2.96
C ARG A 871 -0.73 109.35 2.42
N TYR A 872 -1.65 108.77 3.19
CA TYR A 872 -3.05 108.66 2.78
C TYR A 872 -3.73 110.04 2.69
N GLN A 873 -3.55 110.91 3.69
CA GLN A 873 -4.07 112.29 3.68
C GLN A 873 -3.52 113.12 2.50
N HIS A 874 -2.22 112.97 2.18
CA HIS A 874 -1.57 113.65 1.06
C HIS A 874 -2.04 113.12 -0.31
N ARG A 875 -2.20 111.80 -0.45
CA ARG A 875 -2.79 111.20 -1.66
C ARG A 875 -4.25 111.63 -1.82
N GLU A 876 -5.02 111.69 -0.73
CA GLU A 876 -6.42 112.12 -0.70
C GLU A 876 -6.57 113.62 -1.06
N SER A 877 -5.70 114.51 -0.55
CA SER A 877 -5.71 115.94 -0.90
C SER A 877 -5.34 116.23 -2.36
N LEU A 878 -4.60 115.32 -3.00
CA LEU A 878 -4.26 115.34 -4.43
C LEU A 878 -5.25 114.56 -5.32
N GLY A 879 -6.30 113.96 -4.75
CA GLY A 879 -7.28 113.15 -5.49
C GLY A 879 -6.72 111.83 -6.05
N LEU A 880 -5.58 111.35 -5.53
CA LEU A 880 -4.92 110.11 -5.95
C LEU A 880 -5.50 108.90 -5.22
N SER A 881 -5.70 107.80 -5.96
CA SER A 881 -6.05 106.51 -5.36
C SER A 881 -4.96 106.04 -4.39
N ARG A 882 -5.36 105.33 -3.32
CA ARG A 882 -4.46 104.90 -2.22
C ARG A 882 -3.20 104.16 -2.68
N ASP A 883 -3.25 103.48 -3.82
CA ASP A 883 -2.15 102.66 -4.36
C ASP A 883 -1.23 103.41 -5.36
N LYS A 884 -1.55 104.66 -5.73
CA LYS A 884 -0.69 105.48 -6.61
C LYS A 884 0.12 106.48 -5.78
N GLU A 885 1.43 106.32 -5.81
CA GLU A 885 2.36 107.23 -5.13
C GLU A 885 2.48 108.57 -5.87
N SER A 886 2.66 109.65 -5.12
CA SER A 886 2.90 110.99 -5.68
C SER A 886 4.35 111.14 -6.15
N VAL A 887 4.60 112.02 -7.13
CA VAL A 887 5.96 112.37 -7.60
C VAL A 887 6.83 112.90 -6.46
N HIS A 888 6.23 113.59 -5.47
CA HIS A 888 6.96 114.02 -4.28
C HIS A 888 7.37 112.85 -3.38
N GLU A 889 6.58 111.77 -3.31
CA GLU A 889 6.90 110.59 -2.51
C GLU A 889 8.02 109.75 -3.13
N THR A 890 8.13 109.72 -4.47
CA THR A 890 9.22 109.00 -5.17
C THR A 890 10.55 109.75 -5.10
N ILE A 891 10.55 111.09 -5.15
CA ILE A 891 11.76 111.90 -4.91
C ILE A 891 12.25 111.68 -3.47
N PHE A 892 11.37 111.84 -2.48
CA PHE A 892 11.71 111.69 -1.06
C PHE A 892 12.25 110.28 -0.72
N LYS A 893 11.72 109.22 -1.36
CA LYS A 893 12.28 107.87 -1.25
C LYS A 893 13.69 107.75 -1.84
N ASN A 894 13.99 108.45 -2.94
CA ASN A 894 15.30 108.37 -3.58
C ASN A 894 16.38 109.06 -2.74
N ASP A 895 16.09 110.24 -2.20
CA ASP A 895 17.00 110.94 -1.29
C ASP A 895 17.26 110.13 -0.02
N LEU A 896 16.20 109.53 0.58
CA LEU A 896 16.32 108.62 1.72
C LEU A 896 17.16 107.36 1.40
N LEU A 897 17.06 106.81 0.19
CA LEU A 897 17.87 105.67 -0.26
C LEU A 897 19.35 106.04 -0.44
N ASN A 898 19.67 107.24 -0.93
CA ASN A 898 21.05 107.70 -1.02
C ASN A 898 21.65 107.95 0.37
N GLN A 899 20.90 108.55 1.29
CA GLN A 899 21.35 108.78 2.66
C GLN A 899 21.51 107.49 3.47
N THR A 900 20.63 106.50 3.30
CA THR A 900 20.77 105.19 3.95
C THR A 900 21.96 104.41 3.38
N ARG A 901 22.23 104.48 2.07
CA ARG A 901 23.47 103.95 1.47
C ARG A 901 24.71 104.55 2.13
N ASP A 902 24.78 105.88 2.23
CA ASP A 902 25.96 106.56 2.77
C ASP A 902 26.12 106.33 4.29
N SER A 903 25.01 106.13 5.02
CA SER A 903 25.02 105.77 6.45
C SER A 903 25.53 104.35 6.70
N VAL A 904 25.11 103.39 5.87
CA VAL A 904 25.59 102.01 5.94
C VAL A 904 27.07 101.91 5.55
N LEU A 905 27.52 102.67 4.55
CA LEU A 905 28.94 102.72 4.19
C LEU A 905 29.79 103.38 5.30
N TYR A 906 29.28 104.42 5.96
CA TYR A 906 29.96 105.08 7.07
C TYR A 906 30.08 104.16 8.31
N THR A 907 29.03 103.43 8.67
CA THR A 907 29.06 102.48 9.81
C THR A 907 29.94 101.27 9.54
N LEU A 908 29.97 100.75 8.31
CA LEU A 908 30.96 99.74 7.89
C LEU A 908 32.41 100.24 8.04
N GLY A 909 32.67 101.53 7.74
CA GLY A 909 33.97 102.18 7.97
C GLY A 909 34.27 102.58 9.42
N GLN A 910 33.31 102.45 10.33
CA GLN A 910 33.57 102.48 11.78
C GLN A 910 33.93 101.08 12.29
N LEU A 911 33.28 100.03 11.79
CA LEU A 911 33.60 98.64 12.13
C LEU A 911 35.06 98.27 11.83
N THR A 912 35.63 98.74 10.71
CA THR A 912 37.06 98.50 10.40
C THR A 912 38.03 99.17 11.37
N LYS A 913 37.62 100.24 12.06
CA LYS A 913 38.45 100.89 13.09
C LYS A 913 38.44 100.11 14.41
N GLU A 914 37.35 99.40 14.70
CA GLU A 914 37.25 98.53 15.89
C GLU A 914 37.84 97.13 15.64
N PHE A 915 37.81 96.66 14.38
CA PHE A 915 38.33 95.35 13.97
C PHE A 915 39.24 95.49 12.71
N PRO A 916 40.52 95.87 12.89
CA PRO A 916 41.45 96.13 11.78
C PRO A 916 41.69 94.91 10.86
N GLU A 917 41.53 93.69 11.39
CA GLU A 917 41.68 92.43 10.65
C GLU A 917 40.69 92.28 9.49
N MET A 918 39.57 93.01 9.50
CA MET A 918 38.57 93.02 8.43
C MET A 918 38.77 94.16 7.41
N GLU A 919 39.74 95.07 7.61
CA GLU A 919 39.89 96.26 6.78
C GLU A 919 40.26 95.92 5.32
N ASP A 920 41.23 95.02 5.11
CA ASP A 920 41.70 94.64 3.77
C ASP A 920 40.61 93.93 2.96
N ASP A 921 39.90 92.96 3.56
CA ASP A 921 38.80 92.23 2.91
C ASP A 921 37.60 93.15 2.61
N LEU A 922 37.26 94.08 3.52
CA LEU A 922 36.18 95.03 3.29
C LEU A 922 36.53 96.01 2.17
N GLN A 923 37.75 96.57 2.15
CA GLN A 923 38.20 97.46 1.08
C GLN A 923 38.25 96.74 -0.28
N LEU A 924 38.68 95.48 -0.31
CA LEU A 924 38.66 94.64 -1.51
C LEU A 924 37.24 94.44 -2.05
N HIS A 925 36.27 94.15 -1.16
CA HIS A 925 34.88 93.94 -1.56
C HIS A 925 34.15 95.23 -1.95
N LEU A 926 34.34 96.34 -1.24
CA LEU A 926 33.76 97.64 -1.57
C LEU A 926 34.32 98.17 -2.90
N GLY A 927 35.63 98.03 -3.13
CA GLY A 927 36.29 98.38 -4.38
C GLY A 927 35.74 97.65 -5.61
N ARG A 928 35.35 96.36 -5.47
CA ARG A 928 34.71 95.59 -6.56
C ARG A 928 33.37 96.15 -7.02
N PHE A 929 32.63 96.84 -6.15
CA PHE A 929 31.34 97.46 -6.48
C PHE A 929 31.41 98.97 -6.72
N GLY A 930 32.61 99.56 -6.71
CA GLY A 930 32.81 101.00 -6.91
C GLY A 930 32.24 101.87 -5.78
N LEU A 931 32.09 101.31 -4.58
CA LEU A 931 31.57 102.00 -3.40
C LEU A 931 32.74 102.46 -2.53
N ASN A 932 32.78 103.74 -2.18
CA ASN A 932 33.78 104.30 -1.28
C ASN A 932 33.14 104.65 0.07
N ILE A 933 33.87 104.42 1.16
CA ILE A 933 33.46 104.78 2.52
C ILE A 933 33.45 106.33 2.64
N PRO A 934 32.31 106.97 3.00
CA PRO A 934 32.28 108.41 3.28
C PRO A 934 33.19 108.77 4.46
N SER A 935 33.95 109.87 4.36
CA SER A 935 34.84 110.30 5.47
C SER A 935 34.09 111.01 6.61
N ALA A 936 32.85 111.42 6.38
CA ALA A 936 31.97 112.11 7.32
C ALA A 936 30.59 111.42 7.35
N PRO A 937 29.86 111.46 8.49
CA PRO A 937 28.52 110.90 8.57
C PRO A 937 27.55 111.66 7.66
N PRO A 938 26.55 110.98 7.04
CA PRO A 938 25.56 111.65 6.21
C PRO A 938 24.65 112.55 7.05
N GLU A 939 24.41 113.77 6.57
CA GLU A 939 23.49 114.72 7.20
C GLU A 939 22.04 114.25 7.04
N THR A 940 21.29 114.23 8.16
CA THR A 940 19.85 113.91 8.14
C THR A 940 19.04 115.11 7.64
N PRO A 941 18.16 114.95 6.63
CA PRO A 941 17.40 116.06 6.09
C PRO A 941 16.24 116.41 7.03
N SER A 942 16.33 117.58 7.65
CA SER A 942 15.23 118.21 8.38
C SER A 942 14.13 118.68 7.41
N MET A 943 13.32 117.75 6.92
CA MET A 943 12.13 118.04 6.10
C MET A 943 10.89 118.27 6.97
N GLY A 944 10.84 119.45 7.59
CA GLY A 944 9.61 120.15 7.95
C GLY A 944 9.78 121.59 7.48
N PHE A 945 9.28 121.97 6.30
CA PHE A 945 7.94 122.51 6.09
C PHE A 945 7.64 123.72 6.99
N ASP A 946 7.89 124.91 6.44
CA ASP A 946 7.46 126.18 7.01
C ASP A 946 5.92 126.27 7.11
N VAL A 947 5.45 126.71 8.27
CA VAL A 947 4.22 127.52 8.38
C VAL A 947 4.53 128.69 9.31
N ALA A 948 4.74 129.87 8.70
CA ALA A 948 4.71 131.23 9.26
C ALA A 948 5.53 131.51 10.55
#